data_AF-A0A964EY69-F1
#
_entry.id   AF-A0A964EY69-F1
#
_cell.length_a   1.000
_cell.length_b   1.000
_cell.length_c   1.000
_cell.angle_alpha   90.00
_cell.angle_beta   90.00
_cell.angle_gamma   90.00
#
_symmetry.space_group_name_H-M   'P 1'
#
loop_
_entity.id
_entity.type
_entity.pdbx_description
1 polymer ?
#
loop_
_entity_poly.entity_id
_entity_poly.type
_entity_poly.pdbx_seq_one_letter_code
_entity_poly.pdbx_strand_id
1 'polypeptide(L)'
;MIALLLLGCGGDLLHRNNPSETDTSDSPAELACPEDEALFQAHVWQPALGDQCVLCHVEGAVAGNTRMVLDPNDMLSSLRAAASVGEDLVLKPTGQHPDGHGGGDVISPDSAAAQALAFWVAWGQGTCEEPEDVSDVCDDLPGDRLLRRLTHAEYDRTVEDLLGVESGYGDGFASDEVVEGFRNDAAALTVSSLLADQYRLAAEALAWQVDLDPLVPCDPYAMGRANCAQVVIEDFGLRAFRRPLSQQDLDRYQALWTEVAREDGFDEGLRWVIAAMLQSPSFLYRSELGEKQADGTFALTDWELATALSYQFWGTTPDAELLALAEAGTLNTPEQLDEQAIRLASDDRALATAADLVDTWLQLDRLQTVSREGLSTSLRDAMATETRALVMDVAGDGGTLDDLMLARHTFLDAELAEHYGLTGEGEVELDGVRYGGLLTQGSVLTAHALPTGSSPVHRGVLVRERLLCEDLPAPPANLDTSPPEVNPDLSTRERYAQHTSDDQCASCHNRIDPLGFGFEAFDGLGRWRAEDAGAPVDATGELDGADFDGVFELSELLLDDPRFRSCYVRTWRRWATGTEACAEDPGSVGLMDPLLELVDRAHFTQRVGDSSELDTLAAGARPVLQELPEDEGGWGDIEFELNEVSRWNTGYCADAVVSNFGQEAVVWEVETTIEGTIVNIWNAQNFDNGDGTTRFIGVSYNATVDPGSYVTFGFCAAL
;
A
#
# COMPACT_ATOMS: atom_id res chain seq x y z
N MET A 1 -20.01 75.93 -9.51
CA MET A 1 -19.62 76.34 -10.87
C MET A 1 -19.66 75.06 -11.69
N ILE A 2 -20.83 74.77 -12.28
CA ILE A 2 -21.02 74.61 -13.74
C ILE A 2 -20.33 73.32 -14.25
N ALA A 3 -20.96 72.35 -14.91
CA ALA A 3 -22.33 72.11 -15.36
C ALA A 3 -22.26 70.86 -16.26
N LEU A 4 -23.38 70.10 -16.31
CA LEU A 4 -23.99 69.52 -17.52
C LEU A 4 -23.21 68.42 -18.27
N LEU A 5 -23.79 67.29 -18.73
CA LEU A 5 -25.14 66.96 -19.21
C LEU A 5 -25.41 65.45 -18.93
N LEU A 6 -26.60 64.97 -18.48
CA LEU A 6 -27.92 64.96 -19.16
C LEU A 6 -27.84 64.13 -20.48
N LEU A 7 -28.68 63.17 -20.85
CA LEU A 7 -30.01 62.65 -20.54
C LEU A 7 -30.03 61.22 -21.15
N GLY A 8 -30.79 60.22 -20.70
CA GLY A 8 -32.13 60.27 -20.16
C GLY A 8 -33.16 59.81 -21.19
N CYS A 9 -34.24 59.23 -20.66
CA CYS A 9 -35.48 58.74 -21.31
C CYS A 9 -35.41 57.28 -21.77
N GLY A 10 -36.10 56.33 -21.15
CA GLY A 10 -37.40 56.40 -20.43
C GLY A 10 -38.47 55.73 -21.31
N GLY A 11 -39.52 55.11 -20.80
CA GLY A 11 -40.04 54.93 -19.46
C GLY A 11 -41.14 53.85 -19.53
N ASP A 12 -41.39 53.16 -18.42
CA ASP A 12 -42.60 53.32 -17.59
C ASP A 12 -43.91 52.89 -18.23
N LEU A 13 -44.68 52.06 -17.51
CA LEU A 13 -46.09 52.32 -17.18
C LEU A 13 -46.59 51.38 -16.05
N LEU A 14 -46.49 51.90 -14.82
CA LEU A 14 -47.57 52.09 -13.83
C LEU A 14 -48.52 50.94 -13.41
N HIS A 15 -48.48 50.60 -12.11
CA HIS A 15 -49.54 50.71 -11.06
C HIS A 15 -49.28 49.67 -9.94
N ARG A 16 -49.39 49.90 -8.61
CA ARG A 16 -49.89 51.00 -7.76
C ARG A 16 -49.47 50.70 -6.30
N ASN A 17 -49.26 51.78 -5.53
CA ASN A 17 -49.41 51.94 -4.06
C ASN A 17 -48.29 51.48 -3.09
N ASN A 18 -47.53 52.49 -2.64
CA ASN A 18 -46.81 52.63 -1.37
C ASN A 18 -47.81 52.93 -0.20
N PRO A 19 -47.44 53.13 1.10
CA PRO A 19 -46.33 52.63 1.95
C PRO A 19 -46.83 52.10 3.34
N SER A 20 -46.01 51.32 4.07
CA SER A 20 -45.67 51.63 5.48
C SER A 20 -44.61 50.68 6.03
N GLU A 21 -43.47 51.28 6.40
CA GLU A 21 -42.60 50.94 7.54
C GLU A 21 -41.85 49.59 7.52
N THR A 22 -40.55 49.72 7.19
CA THR A 22 -39.39 49.08 7.83
C THR A 22 -39.57 47.66 8.37
N ASP A 23 -39.04 46.68 7.64
CA ASP A 23 -38.28 45.61 8.27
C ASP A 23 -36.94 45.46 7.56
N THR A 24 -35.89 45.84 8.28
CA THR A 24 -34.50 45.51 7.99
C THR A 24 -34.20 44.20 8.70
N SER A 25 -34.23 43.10 7.96
CA SER A 25 -33.46 41.92 8.29
C SER A 25 -32.95 41.31 6.98
N ASP A 26 -31.65 41.51 6.72
CA ASP A 26 -30.88 40.53 5.97
C ASP A 26 -31.00 39.22 6.75
N SER A 27 -31.83 38.30 6.29
CA SER A 27 -31.74 36.92 6.75
C SER A 27 -30.50 36.31 6.10
N PRO A 28 -29.61 35.66 6.87
CA PRO A 28 -28.71 34.68 6.29
C PRO A 28 -29.56 33.69 5.48
N ALA A 29 -29.05 33.21 4.34
CA ALA A 29 -29.70 32.11 3.65
C ALA A 29 -29.94 30.98 4.67
N GLU A 30 -31.20 30.70 4.99
CA GLU A 30 -31.56 29.55 5.82
C GLU A 30 -31.16 28.31 5.01
N LEU A 31 -30.00 27.76 5.34
CA LEU A 31 -29.60 26.43 4.90
C LEU A 31 -30.66 25.45 5.38
N ALA A 32 -30.99 24.46 4.54
CA ALA A 32 -32.02 23.49 4.89
C ALA A 32 -31.60 22.57 6.05
N CYS A 33 -30.28 22.36 6.26
CA CYS A 33 -29.74 21.29 7.12
C CYS A 33 -28.49 21.63 8.01
N PRO A 34 -28.22 22.86 8.51
CA PRO A 34 -26.83 23.25 8.86
C PRO A 34 -26.38 23.01 10.31
N GLU A 35 -26.76 21.91 10.97
CA GLU A 35 -26.39 21.72 12.40
C GLU A 35 -25.81 20.33 12.74
N ASP A 36 -25.30 19.59 11.75
CA ASP A 36 -24.53 18.35 12.01
C ASP A 36 -23.02 18.62 12.02
N GLU A 37 -22.50 18.96 13.22
CA GLU A 37 -21.08 19.23 13.43
C GLU A 37 -20.21 17.99 13.18
N ALA A 38 -20.72 16.79 13.44
CA ALA A 38 -19.95 15.56 13.31
C ALA A 38 -19.76 15.18 11.83
N LEU A 39 -20.83 15.26 11.03
CA LEU A 39 -20.77 15.02 9.59
C LEU A 39 -19.90 16.07 8.89
N PHE A 40 -20.06 17.35 9.24
CA PHE A 40 -19.19 18.41 8.73
C PHE A 40 -17.72 18.16 9.10
N GLN A 41 -17.46 17.77 10.35
CA GLN A 41 -16.11 17.53 10.81
C GLN A 41 -15.44 16.37 10.04
N ALA A 42 -16.14 15.24 9.91
CA ALA A 42 -15.61 14.04 9.27
C ALA A 42 -15.44 14.20 7.75
N HIS A 43 -16.42 14.78 7.06
CA HIS A 43 -16.48 14.75 5.60
C HIS A 43 -16.05 16.05 4.91
N VAL A 44 -15.80 17.13 5.66
CA VAL A 44 -15.50 18.45 5.07
C VAL A 44 -14.35 19.15 5.78
N TRP A 45 -14.37 19.15 7.12
CA TRP A 45 -13.31 19.77 7.90
C TRP A 45 -12.00 19.02 7.75
N GLN A 46 -11.94 17.75 8.13
CA GLN A 46 -10.70 16.96 8.06
C GLN A 46 -10.15 16.85 6.63
N PRO A 47 -10.92 16.44 5.60
CA PRO A 47 -10.37 16.19 4.27
C PRO A 47 -10.07 17.45 3.45
N ALA A 48 -10.55 18.63 3.86
CA ALA A 48 -10.39 19.85 3.08
C ALA A 48 -10.09 21.10 3.93
N LEU A 49 -11.04 21.54 4.76
CA LEU A 49 -10.95 22.89 5.34
C LEU A 49 -9.87 23.02 6.42
N GLY A 50 -9.73 22.01 7.27
CA GLY A 50 -8.79 21.94 8.39
C GLY A 50 -7.32 21.87 7.94
N ASP A 51 -7.06 21.38 6.73
CA ASP A 51 -5.71 21.23 6.20
C ASP A 51 -5.35 22.33 5.20
N GLN A 52 -6.23 22.60 4.24
CA GLN A 52 -5.90 23.44 3.06
C GLN A 52 -6.36 24.89 3.21
N CYS A 53 -7.40 25.16 4.02
CA CYS A 53 -8.05 26.48 4.06
C CYS A 53 -7.82 27.23 5.38
N VAL A 54 -7.72 26.51 6.51
CA VAL A 54 -7.71 27.09 7.85
C VAL A 54 -6.54 28.04 8.08
N LEU A 55 -5.38 27.78 7.47
CA LEU A 55 -4.17 28.62 7.63
C LEU A 55 -4.38 30.05 7.14
N CYS A 56 -5.26 30.25 6.17
CA CYS A 56 -5.54 31.57 5.60
C CYS A 56 -6.86 32.16 6.12
N HIS A 57 -7.84 31.31 6.43
CA HIS A 57 -9.21 31.69 6.73
C HIS A 57 -9.53 31.81 8.24
N VAL A 58 -8.56 31.99 9.12
CA VAL A 58 -8.79 32.26 10.55
C VAL A 58 -8.74 33.75 10.88
N GLU A 59 -9.29 34.14 12.04
CA GLU A 59 -9.22 35.53 12.53
C GLU A 59 -7.76 36.00 12.61
N GLY A 60 -7.48 37.16 11.99
CA GLY A 60 -6.13 37.74 11.97
C GLY A 60 -5.18 37.19 10.89
N ALA A 61 -5.57 36.16 10.14
CA ALA A 61 -4.83 35.67 8.98
C ALA A 61 -5.14 36.46 7.69
N VAL A 62 -4.48 36.09 6.59
CA VAL A 62 -4.54 36.80 5.30
C VAL A 62 -5.97 36.94 4.76
N ALA A 63 -6.83 35.93 5.00
CA ALA A 63 -8.24 35.94 4.63
C ALA A 63 -9.19 36.11 5.83
N GLY A 64 -8.69 36.56 6.99
CA GLY A 64 -9.48 36.75 8.21
C GLY A 64 -10.54 37.86 8.18
N ASN A 65 -10.66 38.58 7.06
CA ASN A 65 -11.72 39.57 6.81
C ASN A 65 -12.69 39.13 5.68
N THR A 66 -12.62 37.87 5.26
CA THR A 66 -13.53 37.33 4.25
C THR A 66 -14.84 36.84 4.87
N ARG A 67 -15.80 36.40 4.06
CA ARG A 67 -17.06 35.82 4.56
C ARG A 67 -16.86 34.45 5.21
N MET A 68 -15.80 33.74 4.81
CA MET A 68 -15.41 32.45 5.38
C MET A 68 -14.30 32.69 6.41
N VAL A 69 -14.70 32.79 7.69
CA VAL A 69 -13.78 32.82 8.82
C VAL A 69 -13.97 31.55 9.63
N LEU A 70 -12.98 30.66 9.59
CA LEU A 70 -12.93 29.37 10.25
C LEU A 70 -12.35 29.53 11.66
N ASP A 71 -12.86 28.72 12.60
CA ASP A 71 -12.32 28.57 13.95
C ASP A 71 -12.11 27.07 14.24
N PRO A 72 -10.85 26.60 14.35
CA PRO A 72 -10.55 25.21 14.66
C PRO A 72 -11.11 24.71 16.00
N ASN A 73 -11.45 25.63 16.91
CA ASN A 73 -11.98 25.31 18.24
C ASN A 73 -13.51 25.42 18.32
N ASP A 74 -14.17 25.86 17.25
CA ASP A 74 -15.63 26.01 17.17
C ASP A 74 -16.10 25.49 15.81
N MET A 75 -16.39 24.19 15.74
CA MET A 75 -16.78 23.49 14.52
C MET A 75 -18.11 24.00 13.98
N LEU A 76 -19.04 24.35 14.86
CA LEU A 76 -20.32 24.96 14.48
C LEU A 76 -20.14 26.32 13.81
N SER A 77 -19.22 27.15 14.31
CA SER A 77 -18.84 28.42 13.68
C SER A 77 -18.23 28.18 12.30
N SER A 78 -17.29 27.24 12.20
CA SER A 78 -16.62 26.86 10.95
C SER A 78 -17.58 26.30 9.90
N LEU A 79 -18.53 25.46 10.32
CA LEU A 79 -19.61 24.91 9.50
C LEU A 79 -20.43 26.05 8.89
N ARG A 80 -20.89 26.99 9.73
CA ARG A 80 -21.67 28.15 9.29
C ARG A 80 -20.87 29.04 8.34
N ALA A 81 -19.58 29.23 8.60
CA ALA A 81 -18.69 30.00 7.74
C ALA A 81 -18.53 29.35 6.35
N ALA A 82 -18.29 28.04 6.28
CA ALA A 82 -18.20 27.29 5.03
C ALA A 82 -19.53 27.32 4.25
N ALA A 83 -20.64 27.15 4.94
CA ALA A 83 -21.96 27.18 4.30
C ALA A 83 -22.34 28.60 3.81
N SER A 84 -21.79 29.66 4.41
CA SER A 84 -22.06 31.05 4.01
C SER A 84 -21.52 31.43 2.62
N VAL A 85 -20.57 30.66 2.08
CA VAL A 85 -19.96 30.91 0.77
C VAL A 85 -20.53 30.03 -0.35
N GLY A 86 -21.31 28.98 -0.03
CA GLY A 86 -22.03 28.19 -1.03
C GLY A 86 -21.12 27.58 -2.11
N GLU A 87 -21.51 27.67 -3.39
CA GLU A 87 -20.72 27.13 -4.52
C GLU A 87 -19.31 27.72 -4.63
N ASP A 88 -19.08 28.94 -4.10
CA ASP A 88 -17.75 29.54 -4.06
C ASP A 88 -16.76 28.70 -3.21
N LEU A 89 -17.27 27.88 -2.28
CA LEU A 89 -16.48 26.97 -1.45
C LEU A 89 -15.67 25.99 -2.30
N VAL A 90 -16.21 25.57 -3.45
CA VAL A 90 -15.54 24.66 -4.39
C VAL A 90 -14.87 25.44 -5.50
N LEU A 91 -15.62 26.36 -6.14
CA LEU A 91 -15.20 26.96 -7.40
C LEU A 91 -13.97 27.86 -7.27
N LYS A 92 -13.83 28.60 -6.16
CA LYS A 92 -12.69 29.50 -5.98
C LYS A 92 -11.38 28.74 -5.79
N PRO A 93 -11.24 27.84 -4.79
CA PRO A 93 -9.98 27.16 -4.57
C PRO A 93 -9.57 26.23 -5.71
N THR A 94 -10.50 25.78 -6.58
CA THR A 94 -10.18 24.99 -7.79
C THR A 94 -9.80 25.82 -9.02
N GLY A 95 -9.79 27.15 -8.93
CA GLY A 95 -9.54 28.03 -10.08
C GLY A 95 -10.70 28.10 -11.09
N GLN A 96 -11.84 27.46 -10.79
CA GLN A 96 -12.98 27.39 -11.69
C GLN A 96 -13.92 28.61 -11.57
N HIS A 97 -13.79 29.40 -10.51
CA HIS A 97 -14.56 30.63 -10.33
C HIS A 97 -13.99 31.77 -11.19
N PRO A 98 -14.82 32.56 -11.90
CA PRO A 98 -14.35 33.60 -12.82
C PRO A 98 -13.55 34.73 -12.15
N ASP A 99 -13.79 34.99 -10.86
CA ASP A 99 -13.02 35.97 -10.07
C ASP A 99 -11.72 35.38 -9.46
N GLY A 100 -11.49 34.07 -9.60
CA GLY A 100 -10.39 33.34 -9.00
C GLY A 100 -10.41 33.32 -7.47
N HIS A 101 -9.36 32.76 -6.88
CA HIS A 101 -9.10 32.79 -5.44
C HIS A 101 -7.87 33.65 -5.13
N GLY A 102 -7.91 34.38 -4.01
CA GLY A 102 -6.85 35.33 -3.65
C GLY A 102 -5.47 34.67 -3.41
N GLY A 103 -5.47 33.38 -3.12
CA GLY A 103 -4.26 32.54 -2.97
C GLY A 103 -3.86 31.76 -4.22
N GLY A 104 -4.50 31.99 -5.36
CA GLY A 104 -4.38 31.12 -6.54
C GLY A 104 -5.17 29.82 -6.39
N ASP A 105 -4.90 28.86 -7.27
CA ASP A 105 -5.55 27.54 -7.27
C ASP A 105 -4.97 26.73 -6.10
N VAL A 106 -5.78 26.51 -5.07
CA VAL A 106 -5.40 25.88 -3.79
C VAL A 106 -5.57 24.36 -3.83
N ILE A 107 -6.57 23.86 -4.57
CA ILE A 107 -6.85 22.42 -4.71
C ILE A 107 -7.15 22.07 -6.18
N SER A 108 -6.82 20.85 -6.62
CA SER A 108 -7.16 20.38 -7.96
C SER A 108 -8.67 20.10 -8.09
N PRO A 109 -9.34 20.41 -9.22
CA PRO A 109 -10.74 20.09 -9.46
C PRO A 109 -11.16 18.64 -9.23
N ASP A 110 -10.24 17.69 -9.46
CA ASP A 110 -10.52 16.25 -9.36
C ASP A 110 -10.07 15.65 -8.02
N SER A 111 -9.53 16.47 -7.11
CA SER A 111 -9.02 16.02 -5.81
C SER A 111 -10.12 15.56 -4.84
N ALA A 112 -9.76 14.68 -3.90
CA ALA A 112 -10.64 14.28 -2.80
C ALA A 112 -11.15 15.49 -1.98
N ALA A 113 -10.32 16.53 -1.80
CA ALA A 113 -10.71 17.77 -1.16
C ALA A 113 -11.80 18.52 -1.96
N ALA A 114 -11.67 18.60 -3.29
CA ALA A 114 -12.71 19.20 -4.14
C ALA A 114 -14.02 18.39 -4.10
N GLN A 115 -13.94 17.07 -4.05
CA GLN A 115 -15.09 16.17 -3.90
C GLN A 115 -15.78 16.35 -2.53
N ALA A 116 -15.02 16.46 -1.45
CA ALA A 116 -15.52 16.73 -0.10
C ALA A 116 -16.26 18.08 -0.01
N LEU A 117 -15.69 19.13 -0.59
CA LEU A 117 -16.34 20.44 -0.65
C LEU A 117 -17.59 20.42 -1.55
N ALA A 118 -17.55 19.70 -2.67
CA ALA A 118 -18.70 19.56 -3.58
C ALA A 118 -19.84 18.77 -2.93
N PHE A 119 -19.52 17.71 -2.19
CA PHE A 119 -20.44 16.98 -1.34
C PHE A 119 -21.14 17.92 -0.36
N TRP A 120 -20.38 18.75 0.36
CA TRP A 120 -20.95 19.69 1.33
C TRP A 120 -21.88 20.73 0.70
N VAL A 121 -21.48 21.29 -0.44
CA VAL A 121 -22.31 22.25 -1.20
C VAL A 121 -23.60 21.59 -1.67
N ALA A 122 -23.54 20.35 -2.16
CA ALA A 122 -24.73 19.60 -2.56
C ALA A 122 -25.62 19.26 -1.36
N TRP A 123 -25.03 18.84 -0.24
CA TRP A 123 -25.73 18.51 1.01
C TRP A 123 -26.46 19.73 1.59
N GLY A 124 -25.80 20.89 1.65
CA GLY A 124 -26.40 22.13 2.14
C GLY A 124 -27.53 22.69 1.25
N GLN A 125 -27.63 22.23 0.00
CA GLN A 125 -28.67 22.60 -0.96
C GLN A 125 -29.78 21.52 -1.12
N GLY A 126 -29.61 20.33 -0.53
CA GLY A 126 -30.45 19.14 -0.72
C GLY A 126 -31.55 18.93 0.34
N THR A 127 -32.23 17.77 0.26
CA THR A 127 -33.12 17.25 1.31
C THR A 127 -32.26 16.60 2.40
N CYS A 128 -32.51 16.93 3.68
CA CYS A 128 -31.76 16.44 4.84
C CYS A 128 -31.98 14.94 5.16
N GLU A 129 -32.08 14.11 4.14
CA GLU A 129 -31.81 12.70 4.29
C GLU A 129 -30.29 12.60 4.41
N GLU A 130 -29.79 11.89 5.43
CA GLU A 130 -28.44 11.32 5.34
C GLU A 130 -28.33 10.75 3.91
N PRO A 131 -27.19 10.88 3.21
CA PRO A 131 -26.94 9.92 2.16
C PRO A 131 -27.25 8.58 2.83
N GLU A 132 -28.29 7.88 2.37
CA GLU A 132 -28.41 6.47 2.71
C GLU A 132 -27.02 5.96 2.45
N ASP A 133 -26.35 5.50 3.51
CA ASP A 133 -25.04 4.88 3.47
C ASP A 133 -25.03 4.12 2.16
N VAL A 134 -24.28 4.60 1.17
CA VAL A 134 -24.44 4.12 -0.20
C VAL A 134 -24.02 2.70 -0.06
N SER A 135 -25.03 1.84 -0.05
CA SER A 135 -25.03 0.63 0.75
C SER A 135 -23.70 -0.10 0.68
N ASP A 136 -23.30 -0.66 1.80
CA ASP A 136 -22.45 -1.85 2.00
C ASP A 136 -22.75 -3.05 1.04
N VAL A 137 -23.47 -2.85 -0.06
CA VAL A 137 -23.51 -3.78 -1.17
C VAL A 137 -22.14 -3.78 -1.80
N CYS A 138 -21.44 -4.87 -1.57
CA CYS A 138 -20.23 -5.17 -2.31
C CYS A 138 -20.56 -5.57 -3.74
N ASP A 139 -20.75 -4.54 -4.57
CA ASP A 139 -20.96 -4.70 -5.99
C ASP A 139 -19.78 -5.47 -6.61
N ASP A 140 -20.11 -6.52 -7.34
CA ASP A 140 -19.13 -7.28 -8.11
C ASP A 140 -18.75 -6.52 -9.39
N LEU A 141 -17.86 -5.54 -9.23
CA LEU A 141 -17.40 -4.67 -10.31
C LEU A 141 -16.09 -5.18 -10.92
N PRO A 142 -15.89 -5.04 -12.24
CA PRO A 142 -14.58 -5.23 -12.86
C PRO A 142 -13.51 -4.34 -12.23
N GLY A 143 -12.26 -4.84 -12.15
CA GLY A 143 -11.13 -4.05 -11.63
C GLY A 143 -10.55 -3.07 -12.66
N ASP A 144 -9.58 -2.25 -12.28
CA ASP A 144 -8.91 -1.36 -13.23
C ASP A 144 -7.82 -2.08 -14.04
N ARG A 145 -7.67 -1.71 -15.32
CA ARG A 145 -6.55 -2.17 -16.15
C ARG A 145 -5.23 -1.71 -15.54
N LEU A 146 -4.30 -2.64 -15.28
CA LEU A 146 -3.03 -2.31 -14.64
C LEU A 146 -1.89 -3.24 -15.04
N LEU A 147 -0.65 -2.75 -14.85
CA LEU A 147 0.55 -3.58 -14.82
C LEU A 147 1.01 -3.67 -13.37
N ARG A 148 1.03 -4.88 -12.82
CA ARG A 148 1.42 -5.08 -11.42
C ARG A 148 2.88 -5.51 -11.34
N ARG A 149 3.74 -4.71 -10.72
CA ARG A 149 5.10 -5.15 -10.43
C ARG A 149 5.04 -6.34 -9.46
N LEU A 150 5.88 -7.36 -9.67
CA LEU A 150 6.08 -8.40 -8.68
C LEU A 150 6.58 -7.77 -7.38
N THR A 151 5.93 -8.08 -6.27
CA THR A 151 6.49 -7.84 -4.93
C THR A 151 7.84 -8.55 -4.79
N HIS A 152 8.66 -8.15 -3.83
CA HIS A 152 9.95 -8.81 -3.62
C HIS A 152 9.82 -10.31 -3.31
N ALA A 153 8.80 -10.69 -2.53
CA ALA A 153 8.50 -12.09 -2.23
C ALA A 153 8.02 -12.86 -3.49
N GLU A 154 7.21 -12.23 -4.35
CA GLU A 154 6.83 -12.83 -5.63
C GLU A 154 8.03 -12.94 -6.59
N TYR A 155 8.95 -11.98 -6.60
CA TYR A 155 10.18 -12.02 -7.39
C TYR A 155 11.03 -13.23 -6.98
N ASP A 156 11.34 -13.38 -5.70
CA ASP A 156 12.19 -14.46 -5.21
C ASP A 156 11.58 -15.84 -5.48
N ARG A 157 10.28 -16.03 -5.22
CA ARG A 157 9.56 -17.27 -5.54
C ARG A 157 9.52 -17.56 -7.04
N THR A 158 9.28 -16.54 -7.86
CA THR A 158 9.26 -16.68 -9.33
C THR A 158 10.64 -17.10 -9.85
N VAL A 159 11.71 -16.50 -9.33
CA VAL A 159 13.09 -16.86 -9.69
C VAL A 159 13.40 -18.29 -9.29
N GLU A 160 13.01 -18.70 -8.08
CA GLU A 160 13.22 -20.07 -7.60
C GLU A 160 12.52 -21.10 -8.50
N ASP A 161 11.26 -20.87 -8.87
CA ASP A 161 10.53 -21.77 -9.78
C ASP A 161 11.12 -21.81 -11.20
N LEU A 162 11.69 -20.70 -11.67
CA LEU A 162 12.27 -20.63 -13.01
C LEU A 162 13.66 -21.26 -13.10
N LEU A 163 14.49 -21.07 -12.06
CA LEU A 163 15.92 -21.38 -12.08
C LEU A 163 16.32 -22.53 -11.14
N GLY A 164 15.46 -22.92 -10.20
CA GLY A 164 15.80 -23.87 -9.13
C GLY A 164 16.84 -23.33 -8.15
N VAL A 165 16.91 -22.00 -8.00
CA VAL A 165 17.85 -21.30 -7.11
C VAL A 165 17.06 -20.55 -6.06
N GLU A 166 17.25 -20.90 -4.79
CA GLU A 166 16.71 -20.15 -3.65
C GLU A 166 17.28 -18.72 -3.70
N SER A 167 16.40 -17.73 -3.83
CA SER A 167 16.76 -16.33 -3.97
C SER A 167 16.39 -15.57 -2.69
N GLY A 168 17.33 -14.82 -2.14
CA GLY A 168 17.10 -13.85 -1.06
C GLY A 168 17.41 -12.43 -1.50
N TYR A 169 17.36 -12.14 -2.81
CA TYR A 169 17.70 -10.82 -3.33
C TYR A 169 16.61 -9.79 -2.98
N GLY A 170 15.35 -10.20 -2.88
CA GLY A 170 14.22 -9.35 -2.50
C GLY A 170 14.41 -8.61 -1.18
N ASP A 171 15.03 -9.25 -0.19
CA ASP A 171 15.33 -8.64 1.12
C ASP A 171 16.35 -7.49 1.03
N GLY A 172 17.18 -7.48 -0.02
CA GLY A 172 18.19 -6.46 -0.27
C GLY A 172 17.73 -5.32 -1.18
N PHE A 173 16.54 -5.44 -1.77
CA PHE A 173 15.98 -4.42 -2.65
C PHE A 173 15.41 -3.23 -1.87
N ALA A 174 15.28 -2.09 -2.53
CA ALA A 174 14.61 -0.91 -1.98
C ALA A 174 13.15 -1.26 -1.66
N SER A 175 12.75 -1.12 -0.39
CA SER A 175 11.48 -1.66 0.15
C SER A 175 10.25 -1.40 -0.72
N ASP A 176 9.39 -2.40 -0.82
CA ASP A 176 8.05 -2.24 -1.37
C ASP A 176 7.24 -1.24 -0.52
N GLU A 177 6.57 -0.29 -1.19
CA GLU A 177 5.66 0.63 -0.53
C GLU A 177 4.48 -0.12 0.09
N VAL A 178 4.08 0.29 1.30
CA VAL A 178 3.00 -0.33 2.06
C VAL A 178 1.77 0.57 2.01
N VAL A 179 0.72 0.10 1.35
CA VAL A 179 -0.59 0.77 1.29
C VAL A 179 -1.58 -0.08 2.08
N GLU A 180 -2.24 0.52 3.08
CA GLU A 180 -3.22 -0.18 3.93
C GLU A 180 -2.67 -1.44 4.65
N GLY A 181 -1.35 -1.57 4.76
CA GLY A 181 -0.67 -2.74 5.33
C GLY A 181 -0.23 -3.79 4.33
N PHE A 182 -0.50 -3.61 3.03
CA PHE A 182 -0.12 -4.54 1.97
C PHE A 182 0.96 -3.95 1.05
N ARG A 183 1.82 -4.83 0.50
CA ARG A 183 2.98 -4.46 -0.33
C ARG A 183 2.77 -4.68 -1.83
N ASN A 184 1.53 -4.96 -2.25
CA ASN A 184 1.19 -5.44 -3.59
C ASN A 184 0.37 -4.41 -4.41
N ASP A 185 0.31 -3.15 -3.95
CA ASP A 185 -0.44 -2.08 -4.59
C ASP A 185 0.19 -1.64 -5.91
N ALA A 186 -0.53 -1.80 -7.01
CA ALA A 186 0.04 -1.57 -8.34
C ALA A 186 0.42 -0.11 -8.61
N ALA A 187 -0.26 0.86 -7.98
CA ALA A 187 0.03 2.28 -8.15
C ALA A 187 1.24 2.73 -7.32
N ALA A 188 1.43 2.14 -6.14
CA ALA A 188 2.54 2.45 -5.25
C ALA A 188 3.86 1.76 -5.65
N LEU A 189 3.80 0.56 -6.23
CA LEU A 189 4.98 -0.21 -6.61
C LEU A 189 5.67 0.29 -7.89
N THR A 190 6.33 1.44 -7.79
CA THR A 190 7.13 2.03 -8.86
C THR A 190 8.58 1.51 -8.87
N VAL A 191 9.24 1.56 -10.04
CA VAL A 191 10.66 1.18 -10.17
C VAL A 191 11.54 2.42 -10.20
N SER A 192 12.22 2.68 -9.08
CA SER A 192 13.24 3.73 -8.99
C SER A 192 14.52 3.34 -9.74
N SER A 193 15.40 4.30 -10.00
CA SER A 193 16.71 4.03 -10.62
C SER A 193 17.57 3.08 -9.77
N LEU A 194 17.49 3.20 -8.44
CA LEU A 194 18.15 2.29 -7.51
C LEU A 194 17.60 0.86 -7.65
N LEU A 195 16.27 0.72 -7.64
CA LEU A 195 15.63 -0.59 -7.74
C LEU A 195 15.91 -1.27 -9.08
N ALA A 196 15.94 -0.50 -10.18
CA ALA A 196 16.34 -1.01 -11.49
C ALA A 196 17.78 -1.56 -11.48
N ASP A 197 18.74 -0.88 -10.84
CA ASP A 197 20.11 -1.37 -10.71
C ASP A 197 20.20 -2.61 -9.83
N GLN A 198 19.41 -2.67 -8.75
CA GLN A 198 19.31 -3.85 -7.89
C GLN A 198 18.77 -5.07 -8.64
N TYR A 199 17.71 -4.90 -9.45
CA TYR A 199 17.20 -5.97 -10.32
C TYR A 199 18.24 -6.43 -11.34
N ARG A 200 19.01 -5.50 -11.94
CA ARG A 200 20.11 -5.85 -12.85
C ARG A 200 21.17 -6.70 -12.15
N LEU A 201 21.64 -6.26 -10.98
CA LEU A 201 22.63 -6.99 -10.19
C LEU A 201 22.15 -8.38 -9.77
N ALA A 202 20.89 -8.49 -9.34
CA ALA A 202 20.28 -9.77 -8.99
C ALA A 202 20.18 -10.69 -10.22
N ALA A 203 19.66 -10.20 -11.34
CA ALA A 203 19.52 -10.97 -12.56
C ALA A 203 20.87 -11.48 -13.11
N GLU A 204 21.90 -10.64 -13.10
CA GLU A 204 23.27 -11.03 -13.44
C GLU A 204 23.79 -12.07 -12.45
N ALA A 205 23.60 -11.92 -11.15
CA ALA A 205 24.09 -12.90 -10.20
C ALA A 205 23.37 -14.25 -10.32
N LEU A 206 22.06 -14.25 -10.51
CA LEU A 206 21.21 -15.45 -10.65
C LEU A 206 21.57 -16.25 -11.91
N ALA A 207 21.80 -15.58 -13.03
CA ALA A 207 22.17 -16.24 -14.28
C ALA A 207 23.53 -16.98 -14.22
N TRP A 208 24.40 -16.67 -13.26
CA TRP A 208 25.66 -17.40 -13.04
C TRP A 208 25.55 -18.46 -11.94
N GLN A 209 24.49 -18.43 -11.13
CA GLN A 209 24.19 -19.44 -10.14
C GLN A 209 23.38 -20.60 -10.71
N VAL A 210 22.57 -20.35 -11.73
CA VAL A 210 21.70 -21.36 -12.35
C VAL A 210 22.48 -22.54 -12.94
N ASP A 211 21.96 -23.75 -12.70
CA ASP A 211 22.31 -24.94 -13.45
C ASP A 211 21.54 -24.94 -14.77
N LEU A 212 22.25 -24.90 -15.90
CA LEU A 212 21.62 -24.86 -17.22
C LEU A 212 21.17 -26.24 -17.69
N ASP A 213 21.69 -27.33 -17.13
CA ASP A 213 21.37 -28.68 -17.61
C ASP A 213 19.85 -28.99 -17.60
N PRO A 214 19.08 -28.64 -16.54
CA PRO A 214 17.62 -28.81 -16.53
C PRO A 214 16.88 -27.90 -17.50
N LEU A 215 17.47 -26.76 -17.88
CA LEU A 215 16.86 -25.75 -18.75
C LEU A 215 17.11 -26.01 -20.25
N VAL A 216 17.98 -26.95 -20.60
CA VAL A 216 18.35 -27.27 -21.99
C VAL A 216 17.76 -28.62 -22.42
N PRO A 217 16.53 -28.67 -22.99
CA PRO A 217 15.85 -29.93 -23.32
C PRO A 217 16.35 -30.59 -24.62
N CYS A 218 17.39 -30.04 -25.25
CA CYS A 218 17.88 -30.44 -26.57
C CYS A 218 19.40 -30.70 -26.57
N ASP A 219 19.87 -31.54 -27.49
CA ASP A 219 21.30 -31.70 -27.74
C ASP A 219 21.75 -30.62 -28.75
N PRO A 220 22.58 -29.63 -28.34
CA PRO A 220 23.01 -28.54 -29.20
C PRO A 220 23.92 -28.99 -30.36
N TYR A 221 24.55 -30.16 -30.27
CA TYR A 221 25.37 -30.72 -31.34
C TYR A 221 24.53 -31.50 -32.36
N ALA A 222 23.47 -32.17 -31.91
CA ALA A 222 22.57 -32.91 -32.80
C ALA A 222 21.56 -31.99 -33.52
N MET A 223 20.95 -31.04 -32.80
CA MET A 223 19.93 -30.13 -33.31
C MET A 223 20.51 -28.89 -34.00
N GLY A 224 21.77 -28.56 -33.67
CA GLY A 224 22.43 -27.32 -34.03
C GLY A 224 22.22 -26.24 -32.96
N ARG A 225 23.32 -25.58 -32.56
CA ARG A 225 23.36 -24.64 -31.44
C ARG A 225 22.28 -23.55 -31.51
N ALA A 226 22.11 -22.90 -32.67
CA ALA A 226 21.12 -21.83 -32.80
C ALA A 226 19.68 -22.32 -32.61
N ASN A 227 19.33 -23.48 -33.18
CA ASN A 227 17.99 -24.07 -33.02
C ASN A 227 17.74 -24.52 -31.58
N CYS A 228 18.74 -25.11 -30.93
CA CYS A 228 18.61 -25.54 -29.54
C CYS A 228 18.49 -24.32 -28.60
N ALA A 229 19.26 -23.25 -28.84
CA ALA A 229 19.11 -22.00 -28.09
C ALA A 229 17.72 -21.38 -28.27
N GLN A 230 17.16 -21.41 -29.49
CA GLN A 230 15.81 -20.93 -29.75
C GLN A 230 14.77 -21.69 -28.89
N VAL A 231 14.86 -23.02 -28.83
CA VAL A 231 13.97 -23.86 -28.00
C VAL A 231 14.08 -23.48 -26.53
N VAL A 232 15.29 -23.25 -26.02
CA VAL A 232 15.52 -22.80 -24.63
C VAL A 232 14.93 -21.42 -24.38
N ILE A 233 15.15 -20.48 -25.31
CA ILE A 233 14.63 -19.10 -25.23
C ILE A 233 13.10 -19.11 -25.21
N GLU A 234 12.47 -19.91 -26.05
CA GLU A 234 11.01 -20.03 -26.12
C GLU A 234 10.43 -20.67 -24.84
N ASP A 235 11.02 -21.76 -24.36
CA ASP A 235 10.56 -22.44 -23.14
C ASP A 235 10.73 -21.58 -21.88
N PHE A 236 11.93 -21.01 -21.68
CA PHE A 236 12.20 -20.16 -20.55
C PHE A 236 11.39 -18.86 -20.63
N GLY A 237 11.29 -18.25 -21.81
CA GLY A 237 10.51 -17.04 -22.05
C GLY A 237 9.02 -17.23 -21.82
N LEU A 238 8.45 -18.40 -22.19
CA LEU A 238 7.05 -18.75 -21.91
C LEU A 238 6.75 -18.69 -20.42
N ARG A 239 7.62 -19.28 -19.59
CA ARG A 239 7.45 -19.32 -18.13
C ARG A 239 7.79 -17.99 -17.47
N ALA A 240 8.86 -17.31 -17.92
CA ALA A 240 9.31 -16.05 -17.34
C ALA A 240 8.34 -14.89 -17.64
N PHE A 241 7.78 -14.84 -18.85
CA PHE A 241 6.82 -13.78 -19.24
C PHE A 241 5.37 -14.23 -19.10
N ARG A 242 5.14 -15.51 -18.78
CA ARG A 242 3.82 -16.11 -18.52
C ARG A 242 2.89 -16.02 -19.73
N ARG A 243 3.49 -15.95 -20.91
CA ARG A 243 2.86 -15.91 -22.23
C ARG A 243 3.88 -16.29 -23.31
N PRO A 244 3.43 -16.72 -24.50
CA PRO A 244 4.33 -16.93 -25.63
C PRO A 244 5.13 -15.66 -25.96
N LEU A 245 6.41 -15.86 -26.30
CA LEU A 245 7.23 -14.78 -26.81
C LEU A 245 6.66 -14.26 -28.13
N SER A 246 6.64 -12.94 -28.30
CA SER A 246 6.40 -12.38 -29.63
C SER A 246 7.59 -12.69 -30.54
N GLN A 247 7.40 -12.65 -31.86
CA GLN A 247 8.51 -12.82 -32.79
C GLN A 247 9.62 -11.77 -32.54
N GLN A 248 9.25 -10.56 -32.13
CA GLN A 248 10.21 -9.50 -31.82
C GLN A 248 11.02 -9.82 -30.56
N ASP A 249 10.38 -10.37 -29.52
CA ASP A 249 11.07 -10.82 -28.31
C ASP A 249 12.05 -11.95 -28.65
N LEU A 250 11.59 -12.94 -29.41
CA LEU A 250 12.42 -14.06 -29.85
C LEU A 250 13.63 -13.58 -30.65
N ASP A 251 13.43 -12.72 -31.65
CA ASP A 251 14.51 -12.17 -32.47
C ASP A 251 15.54 -11.41 -31.61
N ARG A 252 15.07 -10.65 -30.61
CA ARG A 252 15.92 -9.89 -29.68
C ARG A 252 16.81 -10.80 -28.84
N TYR A 253 16.22 -11.80 -28.18
CA TYR A 253 16.98 -12.70 -27.31
C TYR A 253 17.85 -13.68 -28.11
N GLN A 254 17.40 -14.12 -29.28
CA GLN A 254 18.20 -14.92 -30.19
C GLN A 254 19.42 -14.15 -30.73
N ALA A 255 19.26 -12.85 -31.02
CA ALA A 255 20.36 -11.99 -31.42
C ALA A 255 21.38 -11.80 -30.29
N LEU A 256 20.91 -11.54 -29.06
CA LEU A 256 21.77 -11.46 -27.87
C LEU A 256 22.56 -12.76 -27.66
N TRP A 257 21.88 -13.90 -27.66
CA TRP A 257 22.53 -15.20 -27.56
C TRP A 257 23.58 -15.40 -28.66
N THR A 258 23.25 -15.04 -29.91
CA THR A 258 24.15 -15.24 -31.05
C THR A 258 25.44 -14.44 -30.91
N GLU A 259 25.34 -13.20 -30.43
CA GLU A 259 26.49 -12.32 -30.24
C GLU A 259 27.44 -12.88 -29.17
N VAL A 260 26.91 -13.20 -27.99
CA VAL A 260 27.70 -13.74 -26.88
C VAL A 260 28.25 -15.13 -27.19
N ALA A 261 27.40 -16.03 -27.71
CA ALA A 261 27.78 -17.43 -27.95
C ALA A 261 28.84 -17.59 -29.06
N ARG A 262 29.05 -16.55 -29.88
CA ARG A 262 30.12 -16.50 -30.87
C ARG A 262 31.50 -16.43 -30.21
N GLU A 263 31.63 -15.69 -29.11
CA GLU A 263 32.90 -15.46 -28.43
C GLU A 263 33.06 -16.41 -27.23
N ASP A 264 32.04 -16.53 -26.40
CA ASP A 264 32.14 -17.17 -25.08
C ASP A 264 31.45 -18.55 -24.99
N GLY A 265 30.68 -18.92 -26.00
CA GLY A 265 30.08 -20.25 -26.14
C GLY A 265 28.60 -20.35 -25.79
N PHE A 266 28.03 -21.54 -26.00
CA PHE A 266 26.58 -21.78 -25.96
C PHE A 266 25.95 -21.38 -24.62
N ASP A 267 26.54 -21.90 -23.53
CA ASP A 267 26.06 -21.74 -22.16
C ASP A 267 26.15 -20.27 -21.71
N GLU A 268 27.24 -19.58 -22.02
CA GLU A 268 27.41 -18.16 -21.66
C GLU A 268 26.36 -17.29 -22.35
N GLY A 269 26.08 -17.57 -23.63
CA GLY A 269 24.99 -16.90 -24.35
C GLY A 269 23.63 -17.10 -23.68
N LEU A 270 23.35 -18.28 -23.14
CA LEU A 270 22.10 -18.54 -22.43
C LEU A 270 22.03 -17.80 -21.09
N ARG A 271 23.13 -17.71 -20.34
CA ARG A 271 23.18 -16.93 -19.09
C ARG A 271 22.85 -15.46 -19.32
N TRP A 272 23.44 -14.85 -20.36
CA TRP A 272 23.13 -13.47 -20.71
C TRP A 272 21.68 -13.26 -21.17
N VAL A 273 21.10 -14.25 -21.86
CA VAL A 273 19.66 -14.22 -22.18
C VAL A 273 18.82 -14.27 -20.90
N ILE A 274 19.11 -15.20 -19.98
CA ILE A 274 18.38 -15.32 -18.72
C ILE A 274 18.47 -14.00 -17.93
N ALA A 275 19.68 -13.46 -17.77
CA ALA A 275 19.89 -12.17 -17.11
C ALA A 275 19.09 -11.04 -17.77
N ALA A 276 19.04 -11.00 -19.11
CA ALA A 276 18.27 -9.99 -19.83
C ALA A 276 16.75 -10.17 -19.68
N MET A 277 16.25 -11.41 -19.65
CA MET A 277 14.83 -11.69 -19.46
C MET A 277 14.37 -11.35 -18.04
N LEU A 278 15.16 -11.65 -17.00
CA LEU A 278 14.85 -11.31 -15.61
C LEU A 278 14.84 -9.79 -15.32
N GLN A 279 15.36 -8.98 -16.24
CA GLN A 279 15.29 -7.51 -16.17
C GLN A 279 14.17 -6.94 -17.05
N SER A 280 13.47 -7.79 -17.80
CA SER A 280 12.42 -7.34 -18.72
C SER A 280 11.20 -6.86 -17.95
N PRO A 281 10.51 -5.79 -18.40
CA PRO A 281 9.20 -5.45 -17.88
C PRO A 281 8.19 -6.60 -18.00
N SER A 282 8.31 -7.47 -19.01
CA SER A 282 7.46 -8.67 -19.14
C SER A 282 7.71 -9.72 -18.06
N PHE A 283 8.87 -9.69 -17.39
CA PHE A 283 9.16 -10.52 -16.22
C PHE A 283 8.79 -9.79 -14.93
N LEU A 284 9.22 -8.53 -14.77
CA LEU A 284 9.04 -7.74 -13.55
C LEU A 284 7.57 -7.36 -13.29
N TYR A 285 6.73 -7.36 -14.33
CA TYR A 285 5.32 -7.03 -14.22
C TYR A 285 4.41 -8.18 -14.68
N ARG A 286 3.25 -8.29 -14.02
CA ARG A 286 2.09 -9.06 -14.45
C ARG A 286 1.15 -8.15 -15.23
N SER A 287 0.67 -8.63 -16.37
CA SER A 287 -0.32 -7.91 -17.18
C SER A 287 -1.72 -8.22 -16.70
N GLU A 288 -2.51 -7.18 -16.49
CA GLU A 288 -3.96 -7.26 -16.23
C GLU A 288 -4.66 -6.23 -17.13
N LEU A 289 -4.35 -6.27 -18.44
CA LEU A 289 -4.80 -5.27 -19.40
C LEU A 289 -6.06 -5.72 -20.15
N GLY A 290 -6.18 -7.03 -20.38
CA GLY A 290 -7.33 -7.66 -21.04
C GLY A 290 -7.56 -7.25 -22.50
N GLU A 291 -8.49 -7.94 -23.13
CA GLU A 291 -8.98 -7.67 -24.47
C GLU A 291 -10.34 -6.97 -24.43
N LYS A 292 -10.45 -5.88 -25.20
CA LYS A 292 -11.65 -5.06 -25.25
C LYS A 292 -12.88 -5.84 -25.73
N GLN A 293 -13.93 -5.80 -24.93
CA GLN A 293 -15.23 -6.42 -25.18
C GLN A 293 -16.24 -5.41 -25.77
N ALA A 294 -17.36 -5.93 -26.27
CA ALA A 294 -18.39 -5.13 -26.92
C ALA A 294 -19.14 -4.17 -25.97
N ASP A 295 -19.18 -4.48 -24.67
CA ASP A 295 -19.80 -3.69 -23.61
C ASP A 295 -18.88 -2.60 -23.04
N GLY A 296 -17.63 -2.52 -23.51
CA GLY A 296 -16.64 -1.54 -23.07
C GLY A 296 -15.73 -2.02 -21.94
N THR A 297 -15.96 -3.22 -21.39
CA THR A 297 -15.02 -3.88 -20.46
C THR A 297 -13.85 -4.52 -21.22
N PHE A 298 -12.87 -5.02 -20.48
CA PHE A 298 -11.71 -5.75 -20.99
C PHE A 298 -11.65 -7.11 -20.30
N ALA A 299 -11.86 -8.19 -21.04
CA ALA A 299 -11.76 -9.54 -20.48
C ALA A 299 -10.29 -9.96 -20.43
N LEU A 300 -9.81 -10.47 -19.30
CA LEU A 300 -8.46 -11.01 -19.22
C LEU A 300 -8.28 -12.18 -20.19
N THR A 301 -7.12 -12.22 -20.85
CA THR A 301 -6.77 -13.35 -21.72
C THR A 301 -6.54 -14.62 -20.88
N ASP A 302 -6.60 -15.81 -21.49
CA ASP A 302 -6.30 -17.05 -20.76
C ASP A 302 -4.87 -17.07 -20.16
N TRP A 303 -3.91 -16.36 -20.76
CA TRP A 303 -2.56 -16.18 -20.20
C TRP A 303 -2.54 -15.28 -18.95
N GLU A 304 -3.31 -14.20 -18.99
CA GLU A 304 -3.49 -13.31 -17.83
C GLU A 304 -4.26 -14.01 -16.71
N LEU A 305 -5.25 -14.85 -17.04
CA LEU A 305 -5.99 -15.67 -16.06
C LEU A 305 -5.10 -16.74 -15.42
N ALA A 306 -4.26 -17.43 -16.21
CA ALA A 306 -3.27 -18.38 -15.68
C ALA A 306 -2.30 -17.68 -14.71
N THR A 307 -1.84 -16.49 -15.08
CA THR A 307 -1.00 -15.64 -14.21
C THR A 307 -1.74 -15.22 -12.94
N ALA A 308 -2.98 -14.73 -13.07
CA ALA A 308 -3.78 -14.28 -11.93
C ALA A 308 -4.01 -15.42 -10.93
N LEU A 309 -4.41 -16.60 -11.41
CA LEU A 309 -4.58 -17.80 -10.57
C LEU A 309 -3.29 -18.18 -9.86
N SER A 310 -2.19 -18.32 -10.60
CA SER A 310 -0.92 -18.77 -10.01
C SER A 310 -0.37 -17.80 -8.97
N TYR A 311 -0.42 -16.49 -9.23
CA TYR A 311 0.10 -15.53 -8.26
C TYR A 311 -0.84 -15.33 -7.07
N GLN A 312 -2.15 -15.50 -7.26
CA GLN A 312 -3.10 -15.44 -6.17
C GLN A 312 -2.90 -16.60 -5.18
N PHE A 313 -2.70 -17.83 -5.67
CA PHE A 313 -2.56 -19.00 -4.78
C PHE A 313 -1.11 -19.26 -4.38
N TRP A 314 -0.13 -19.07 -5.26
CA TRP A 314 1.25 -19.49 -5.03
C TRP A 314 2.25 -18.32 -5.03
N GLY A 315 1.85 -17.13 -5.46
CA GLY A 315 2.72 -15.95 -5.58
C GLY A 315 3.92 -16.16 -6.51
N THR A 316 3.75 -16.99 -7.55
CA THR A 316 4.82 -17.40 -8.47
C THR A 316 4.25 -17.76 -9.85
N THR A 317 5.12 -18.07 -10.82
CA THR A 317 4.78 -18.35 -12.21
C THR A 317 3.83 -19.55 -12.38
N PRO A 318 2.91 -19.53 -13.36
CA PRO A 318 1.98 -20.63 -13.61
C PRO A 318 2.70 -21.94 -13.93
N ASP A 319 2.12 -23.04 -13.46
CA ASP A 319 2.61 -24.38 -13.80
C ASP A 319 2.29 -24.77 -15.25
N ALA A 320 2.85 -25.91 -15.67
CA ALA A 320 2.65 -26.42 -17.02
C ALA A 320 1.19 -26.71 -17.36
N GLU A 321 0.35 -27.03 -16.36
CA GLU A 321 -1.09 -27.28 -16.57
C GLU A 321 -1.83 -25.97 -16.89
N LEU A 322 -1.64 -24.91 -16.10
CA LEU A 322 -2.21 -23.60 -16.37
C LEU A 322 -1.74 -23.03 -17.70
N LEU A 323 -0.45 -23.15 -18.03
CA LEU A 323 0.09 -22.69 -19.31
C LEU A 323 -0.50 -23.47 -20.50
N ALA A 324 -0.74 -24.77 -20.35
CA ALA A 324 -1.38 -25.57 -21.40
C ALA A 324 -2.87 -25.23 -21.60
N LEU A 325 -3.60 -24.96 -20.51
CA LEU A 325 -4.99 -24.48 -20.59
C LEU A 325 -5.07 -23.10 -21.23
N ALA A 326 -4.10 -22.22 -20.93
CA ALA A 326 -3.99 -20.92 -21.55
C ALA A 326 -3.67 -21.01 -23.05
N GLU A 327 -2.76 -21.90 -23.45
CA GLU A 327 -2.47 -22.17 -24.86
C GLU A 327 -3.69 -22.71 -25.60
N ALA A 328 -4.49 -23.55 -24.95
CA ALA A 328 -5.72 -24.12 -25.52
C ALA A 328 -6.87 -23.09 -25.62
N GLY A 329 -6.80 -21.97 -24.89
CA GLY A 329 -7.86 -20.96 -24.81
C GLY A 329 -9.12 -21.47 -24.10
N THR A 330 -8.94 -22.34 -23.09
CA THR A 330 -10.04 -23.01 -22.39
C THR A 330 -10.13 -22.67 -20.91
N LEU A 331 -9.25 -21.81 -20.39
CA LEU A 331 -9.20 -21.46 -18.96
C LEU A 331 -10.30 -20.47 -18.56
N ASN A 332 -10.74 -19.61 -19.48
CA ASN A 332 -11.71 -18.53 -19.27
C ASN A 332 -13.16 -18.95 -18.98
N THR A 333 -13.43 -20.22 -18.71
CA THR A 333 -14.76 -20.70 -18.31
C THR A 333 -14.86 -20.79 -16.79
N PRO A 334 -16.00 -20.43 -16.16
CA PRO A 334 -16.19 -20.56 -14.72
C PRO A 334 -15.82 -21.95 -14.19
N GLU A 335 -16.23 -23.01 -14.90
CA GLU A 335 -15.95 -24.38 -14.48
C GLU A 335 -14.45 -24.70 -14.43
N GLN A 336 -13.66 -24.14 -15.35
CA GLN A 336 -12.20 -24.32 -15.34
C GLN A 336 -11.50 -23.44 -14.31
N LEU A 337 -11.98 -22.22 -14.10
CA LEU A 337 -11.45 -21.35 -13.03
C LEU A 337 -11.64 -22.00 -11.66
N ASP A 338 -12.83 -22.53 -11.38
CA ASP A 338 -13.13 -23.25 -10.14
C ASP A 338 -12.27 -24.51 -9.96
N GLU A 339 -12.18 -25.33 -11.01
CA GLU A 339 -11.40 -26.57 -10.98
C GLU A 339 -9.92 -26.27 -10.68
N GLN A 340 -9.36 -25.25 -11.34
CA GLN A 340 -7.99 -24.84 -11.13
C GLN A 340 -7.80 -24.16 -9.76
N ALA A 341 -8.70 -23.29 -9.32
CA ALA A 341 -8.62 -22.66 -8.00
C ALA A 341 -8.55 -23.69 -6.87
N ILE A 342 -9.43 -24.70 -6.89
CA ILE A 342 -9.43 -25.80 -5.91
C ILE A 342 -8.12 -26.59 -5.97
N ARG A 343 -7.63 -26.89 -7.18
CA ARG A 343 -6.36 -27.60 -7.38
C ARG A 343 -5.18 -26.82 -6.79
N LEU A 344 -5.09 -25.52 -7.09
CA LEU A 344 -4.00 -24.65 -6.63
C LEU A 344 -4.05 -24.46 -5.11
N ALA A 345 -5.24 -24.28 -4.54
CA ALA A 345 -5.45 -24.11 -3.10
C ALA A 345 -5.05 -25.35 -2.27
N SER A 346 -5.05 -26.53 -2.88
CA SER A 346 -4.68 -27.79 -2.22
C SER A 346 -3.17 -28.08 -2.24
N ASP A 347 -2.36 -27.22 -2.88
CA ASP A 347 -0.91 -27.34 -2.97
C ASP A 347 -0.23 -26.72 -1.72
N ASP A 348 0.87 -27.30 -1.25
CA ASP A 348 1.62 -26.80 -0.09
C ASP A 348 2.03 -25.32 -0.25
N ARG A 349 2.26 -24.85 -1.48
CA ARG A 349 2.55 -23.43 -1.78
C ARG A 349 1.38 -22.51 -1.41
N ALA A 350 0.13 -22.97 -1.57
CA ALA A 350 -1.04 -22.19 -1.16
C ALA A 350 -1.19 -22.12 0.35
N LEU A 351 -0.79 -23.17 1.08
CA LEU A 351 -0.74 -23.14 2.54
C LEU A 351 0.29 -22.12 3.04
N ALA A 352 1.45 -22.04 2.38
CA ALA A 352 2.45 -21.01 2.67
C ALA A 352 1.92 -19.60 2.39
N THR A 353 1.18 -19.40 1.30
CA THR A 353 0.51 -18.14 0.99
C THR A 353 -0.50 -17.73 2.08
N ALA A 354 -1.24 -18.67 2.65
CA ALA A 354 -2.13 -18.41 3.79
C ALA A 354 -1.35 -17.86 5.00
N ALA A 355 -0.20 -18.45 5.29
CA ALA A 355 0.68 -17.99 6.36
C ALA A 355 1.25 -16.59 6.06
N ASP A 356 1.66 -16.31 4.82
CA ASP A 356 2.15 -14.99 4.41
C ASP A 356 1.08 -13.89 4.53
N LEU A 357 -0.19 -14.24 4.28
CA LEU A 357 -1.29 -13.33 4.55
C LEU A 357 -1.39 -13.02 6.04
N VAL A 358 -1.38 -14.04 6.91
CA VAL A 358 -1.50 -13.82 8.37
C VAL A 358 -0.33 -12.97 8.89
N ASP A 359 0.88 -13.20 8.39
CA ASP A 359 2.05 -12.39 8.69
C ASP A 359 1.83 -10.92 8.30
N THR A 360 1.24 -10.65 7.13
CA THR A 360 0.93 -9.30 6.64
C THR A 360 -0.23 -8.66 7.41
N TRP A 361 -1.32 -9.41 7.58
CA TRP A 361 -2.56 -8.99 8.24
C TRP A 361 -2.30 -8.54 9.68
N LEU A 362 -1.52 -9.32 10.42
CA LEU A 362 -1.20 -9.05 11.82
C LEU A 362 0.15 -8.32 11.99
N GLN A 363 0.81 -7.91 10.90
CA GLN A 363 2.09 -7.18 10.90
C GLN A 363 3.20 -7.89 11.69
N LEU A 364 3.30 -9.21 11.49
CA LEU A 364 4.27 -10.06 12.18
C LEU A 364 5.69 -9.89 11.63
N ASP A 365 5.85 -9.24 10.47
CA ASP A 365 7.15 -8.80 9.95
C ASP A 365 7.89 -7.89 10.93
N ARG A 366 7.15 -7.11 11.75
CA ARG A 366 7.71 -6.31 12.85
C ARG A 366 8.46 -7.15 13.87
N LEU A 367 8.12 -8.43 14.01
CA LEU A 367 8.84 -9.34 14.90
C LEU A 367 10.33 -9.40 14.55
N GLN A 368 10.75 -9.13 13.32
CA GLN A 368 12.16 -9.15 12.94
C GLN A 368 12.90 -7.86 13.29
N THR A 369 12.20 -6.74 13.45
CA THR A 369 12.81 -5.41 13.65
C THR A 369 12.72 -4.90 15.09
N VAL A 370 11.78 -5.40 15.90
CA VAL A 370 11.59 -4.93 17.29
C VAL A 370 12.75 -5.34 18.21
N SER A 371 13.52 -4.40 18.78
CA SER A 371 14.56 -4.74 19.77
C SER A 371 13.96 -4.86 21.18
N ARG A 372 14.20 -5.99 21.87
CA ARG A 372 13.73 -6.26 23.23
C ARG A 372 14.76 -7.03 24.04
N GLU A 373 14.81 -6.78 25.33
CA GLU A 373 15.60 -7.62 26.24
C GLU A 373 15.00 -9.03 26.28
N GLY A 374 15.84 -10.06 26.11
CA GLY A 374 15.42 -11.46 26.14
C GLY A 374 14.85 -12.01 24.82
N LEU A 375 14.75 -11.21 23.75
CA LEU A 375 14.31 -11.67 22.44
C LEU A 375 15.51 -11.96 21.52
N SER A 376 15.99 -13.21 21.54
CA SER A 376 17.02 -13.73 20.63
C SER A 376 16.49 -13.82 19.19
N THR A 377 17.38 -13.94 18.20
CA THR A 377 17.00 -14.26 16.81
C THR A 377 16.32 -15.63 16.74
N SER A 378 16.88 -16.63 17.43
CA SER A 378 16.31 -17.98 17.44
C SER A 378 14.89 -18.04 18.03
N LEU A 379 14.60 -17.25 19.07
CA LEU A 379 13.26 -17.15 19.63
C LEU A 379 12.27 -16.46 18.68
N ARG A 380 12.71 -15.45 17.90
CA ARG A 380 11.87 -14.85 16.85
C ARG A 380 11.51 -15.87 15.79
N ASP A 381 12.50 -16.63 15.34
CA ASP A 381 12.32 -17.66 14.33
C ASP A 381 11.38 -18.77 14.84
N ALA A 382 11.53 -19.18 16.10
CA ALA A 382 10.65 -20.15 16.73
C ALA A 382 9.19 -19.65 16.84
N MET A 383 8.98 -18.40 17.26
CA MET A 383 7.66 -17.78 17.31
C MET A 383 7.02 -17.64 15.92
N ALA A 384 7.80 -17.24 14.91
CA ALA A 384 7.31 -17.15 13.53
C ALA A 384 6.95 -18.55 12.99
N THR A 385 7.78 -19.55 13.28
CA THR A 385 7.54 -20.94 12.88
C THR A 385 6.27 -21.51 13.51
N GLU A 386 6.00 -21.22 14.79
CA GLU A 386 4.75 -21.59 15.48
C GLU A 386 3.52 -21.08 14.72
N THR A 387 3.50 -19.78 14.38
CA THR A 387 2.37 -19.16 13.68
C THR A 387 2.18 -19.75 12.30
N ARG A 388 3.25 -19.83 11.52
CA ARG A 388 3.18 -20.37 10.16
C ARG A 388 2.71 -21.82 10.17
N ALA A 389 3.21 -22.64 11.10
CA ALA A 389 2.79 -24.03 11.23
C ALA A 389 1.31 -24.17 11.59
N LEU A 390 0.80 -23.37 12.55
CA LEU A 390 -0.63 -23.40 12.89
C LEU A 390 -1.51 -22.99 11.71
N VAL A 391 -1.16 -21.92 11.00
CA VAL A 391 -1.94 -21.45 9.86
C VAL A 391 -1.96 -22.49 8.73
N MET A 392 -0.80 -23.08 8.41
CA MET A 392 -0.69 -24.10 7.37
C MET A 392 -1.45 -25.39 7.73
N ASP A 393 -1.42 -25.78 9.01
CA ASP A 393 -2.17 -26.93 9.52
C ASP A 393 -3.68 -26.75 9.38
N VAL A 394 -4.22 -25.63 9.89
CA VAL A 394 -5.64 -25.30 9.76
C VAL A 394 -6.06 -25.16 8.30
N ALA A 395 -5.24 -24.51 7.46
CA ALA A 395 -5.50 -24.36 6.03
C ALA A 395 -5.53 -25.73 5.33
N GLY A 396 -4.57 -26.62 5.64
CA GLY A 396 -4.42 -27.93 5.01
C GLY A 396 -5.58 -28.87 5.30
N ASP A 397 -6.22 -28.72 6.47
CA ASP A 397 -7.42 -29.46 6.85
C ASP A 397 -8.72 -28.85 6.30
N GLY A 398 -8.64 -27.73 5.56
CA GLY A 398 -9.82 -26.99 5.09
C GLY A 398 -10.59 -26.36 6.24
N GLY A 399 -9.88 -25.97 7.31
CA GLY A 399 -10.44 -25.37 8.51
C GLY A 399 -10.96 -23.95 8.30
N THR A 400 -11.63 -23.46 9.33
CA THR A 400 -12.29 -22.15 9.36
C THR A 400 -11.47 -21.11 10.11
N LEU A 401 -11.87 -19.84 9.99
CA LEU A 401 -11.34 -18.77 10.83
C LEU A 401 -11.54 -19.08 12.33
N ASP A 402 -12.66 -19.70 12.70
CA ASP A 402 -12.91 -20.19 14.07
C ASP A 402 -11.84 -21.18 14.53
N ASP A 403 -11.48 -22.14 13.69
CA ASP A 403 -10.47 -23.16 14.01
C ASP A 403 -9.09 -22.54 14.25
N LEU A 404 -8.73 -21.48 13.51
CA LEU A 404 -7.49 -20.72 13.71
C LEU A 404 -7.52 -19.87 14.99
N MET A 405 -8.62 -19.16 15.22
CA MET A 405 -8.75 -18.22 16.33
C MET A 405 -8.97 -18.90 17.69
N LEU A 406 -9.55 -20.10 17.70
CA LEU A 406 -9.85 -20.88 18.91
C LEU A 406 -9.07 -22.21 19.00
N ALA A 407 -8.00 -22.35 18.22
CA ALA A 407 -7.15 -23.55 18.20
C ALA A 407 -6.79 -24.04 19.61
N ARG A 408 -6.85 -25.35 19.82
CA ARG A 408 -6.52 -26.01 21.11
C ARG A 408 -5.21 -26.78 21.08
N HIS A 409 -4.45 -26.60 20.01
CA HIS A 409 -3.11 -27.11 19.81
C HIS A 409 -2.20 -25.97 19.37
N THR A 410 -0.89 -26.18 19.51
CA THR A 410 0.13 -25.30 18.95
C THR A 410 1.34 -26.11 18.49
N PHE A 411 2.30 -25.44 17.85
CA PHE A 411 3.54 -26.04 17.35
C PHE A 411 4.73 -25.51 18.12
N LEU A 412 5.47 -26.41 18.77
CA LEU A 412 6.61 -26.04 19.62
C LEU A 412 7.90 -26.66 19.11
N ASP A 413 8.97 -25.88 19.11
CA ASP A 413 10.32 -26.42 19.20
C ASP A 413 10.79 -26.43 20.66
N ALA A 414 12.02 -26.91 20.89
CA ALA A 414 12.57 -27.01 22.24
C ALA A 414 12.76 -25.63 22.92
N GLU A 415 13.10 -24.58 22.17
CA GLU A 415 13.31 -23.23 22.71
C GLU A 415 11.98 -22.60 23.11
N LEU A 416 10.97 -22.71 22.25
CA LEU A 416 9.63 -22.17 22.49
C LEU A 416 8.89 -22.91 23.60
N ALA A 417 9.04 -24.24 23.68
CA ALA A 417 8.51 -25.03 24.79
C ALA A 417 9.09 -24.58 26.14
N GLU A 418 10.41 -24.34 26.21
CA GLU A 418 11.05 -23.78 27.41
C GLU A 418 10.54 -22.37 27.71
N HIS A 419 10.42 -21.51 26.69
CA HIS A 419 9.96 -20.13 26.82
C HIS A 419 8.52 -20.03 27.36
N TYR A 420 7.62 -20.92 26.92
CA TYR A 420 6.24 -20.99 27.41
C TYR A 420 6.07 -21.82 28.69
N GLY A 421 7.10 -22.57 29.11
CA GLY A 421 6.99 -23.51 30.21
C GLY A 421 6.06 -24.70 29.91
N LEU A 422 5.95 -25.07 28.62
CA LEU A 422 5.21 -26.22 28.14
C LEU A 422 6.14 -27.42 27.94
N THR A 423 5.56 -28.59 27.66
CA THR A 423 6.32 -29.82 27.39
C THR A 423 5.87 -30.45 26.09
N GLY A 424 6.81 -30.84 25.23
CA GLY A 424 6.53 -31.42 23.92
C GLY A 424 7.34 -30.72 22.82
N GLU A 425 7.38 -31.33 21.64
CA GLU A 425 7.95 -30.77 20.41
C GLU A 425 7.06 -31.21 19.25
N GLY A 426 6.95 -30.39 18.20
CA GLY A 426 5.98 -30.54 17.13
C GLY A 426 4.60 -30.07 17.54
N GLU A 427 3.56 -30.72 17.02
CA GLU A 427 2.17 -30.46 17.40
C GLU A 427 1.90 -30.89 18.85
N VAL A 428 1.39 -29.97 19.66
CA VAL A 428 1.13 -30.17 21.09
C VAL A 428 -0.28 -29.70 21.44
N GLU A 429 -1.08 -30.64 21.96
CA GLU A 429 -2.39 -30.36 22.55
C GLU A 429 -2.27 -29.55 23.84
N LEU A 430 -3.09 -28.52 23.98
CA LEU A 430 -3.07 -27.59 25.11
C LEU A 430 -4.10 -27.98 26.17
N ASP A 431 -3.70 -27.94 27.45
CA ASP A 431 -4.62 -28.11 28.56
C ASP A 431 -5.29 -26.77 28.91
N GLY A 432 -6.44 -26.52 28.30
CA GLY A 432 -7.24 -25.31 28.47
C GLY A 432 -7.11 -24.33 27.31
N VAL A 433 -7.03 -23.03 27.62
CA VAL A 433 -7.02 -21.94 26.63
C VAL A 433 -5.70 -21.14 26.64
N ARG A 434 -4.74 -21.53 27.48
CA ARG A 434 -3.43 -20.87 27.53
C ARG A 434 -2.66 -21.25 26.28
N TYR A 435 -2.16 -20.24 25.56
CA TYR A 435 -1.46 -20.42 24.29
C TYR A 435 -2.31 -21.04 23.17
N GLY A 436 -3.64 -21.09 23.35
CA GLY A 436 -4.58 -21.57 22.34
C GLY A 436 -5.09 -20.43 21.46
N GLY A 437 -5.20 -20.69 20.17
CA GLY A 437 -5.66 -19.70 19.19
C GLY A 437 -4.60 -18.66 18.82
N LEU A 438 -4.73 -18.11 17.62
CA LEU A 438 -3.75 -17.21 17.00
C LEU A 438 -3.34 -16.02 17.88
N LEU A 439 -4.30 -15.36 18.54
CA LEU A 439 -4.05 -14.13 19.31
C LEU A 439 -3.25 -14.34 20.61
N THR A 440 -3.03 -15.59 21.01
CA THR A 440 -2.21 -15.93 22.19
C THR A 440 -0.75 -16.23 21.86
N GLN A 441 -0.39 -16.30 20.57
CA GLN A 441 0.94 -16.69 20.15
C GLN A 441 1.98 -15.59 20.38
N GLY A 442 3.23 -16.01 20.59
CA GLY A 442 4.34 -15.13 20.92
C GLY A 442 4.64 -14.11 19.83
N SER A 443 4.48 -14.50 18.56
CA SER A 443 4.66 -13.62 17.39
C SER A 443 3.76 -12.39 17.46
N VAL A 444 2.44 -12.59 17.64
CA VAL A 444 1.42 -11.54 17.77
C VAL A 444 1.70 -10.69 19.01
N LEU A 445 1.85 -11.34 20.17
CA LEU A 445 2.01 -10.65 21.45
C LEU A 445 3.28 -9.80 21.52
N THR A 446 4.35 -10.24 20.87
CA THR A 446 5.67 -9.59 20.86
C THR A 446 5.77 -8.53 19.76
N ALA A 447 5.14 -8.73 18.60
CA ALA A 447 5.08 -7.71 17.54
C ALA A 447 4.34 -6.45 18.02
N HIS A 448 3.29 -6.62 18.83
CA HIS A 448 2.42 -5.53 19.34
C HIS A 448 2.71 -5.11 20.79
N ALA A 449 3.97 -5.17 21.21
CA ALA A 449 4.40 -4.75 22.55
C ALA A 449 5.36 -3.54 22.50
N LEU A 450 5.78 -2.98 23.63
CA LEU A 450 6.79 -1.91 23.72
C LEU A 450 8.16 -2.47 24.12
N PRO A 451 9.31 -1.88 23.74
CA PRO A 451 10.63 -2.43 24.08
C PRO A 451 10.83 -2.80 25.57
N THR A 452 10.10 -2.13 26.46
CA THR A 452 10.19 -2.26 27.92
C THR A 452 9.02 -3.01 28.57
N GLY A 453 8.07 -3.57 27.81
CA GLY A 453 6.93 -4.33 28.38
C GLY A 453 5.80 -4.62 27.40
N SER A 454 4.70 -5.19 27.91
CA SER A 454 3.45 -5.32 27.12
C SER A 454 2.88 -3.94 26.76
N SER A 455 1.94 -3.91 25.82
CA SER A 455 1.28 -2.68 25.38
C SER A 455 -0.21 -2.94 25.12
N PRO A 456 -1.10 -2.62 26.09
CA PRO A 456 -2.53 -2.67 25.88
C PRO A 456 -2.96 -1.80 24.69
N VAL A 457 -2.36 -0.62 24.53
CA VAL A 457 -2.68 0.32 23.45
C VAL A 457 -2.47 -0.33 22.08
N HIS A 458 -1.26 -0.82 21.78
CA HIS A 458 -0.99 -1.42 20.46
C HIS A 458 -1.80 -2.70 20.21
N ARG A 459 -2.03 -3.52 21.25
CA ARG A 459 -2.86 -4.72 21.13
C ARG A 459 -4.35 -4.39 20.91
N GLY A 460 -4.85 -3.30 21.50
CA GLY A 460 -6.20 -2.79 21.22
C GLY A 460 -6.33 -2.18 19.83
N VAL A 461 -5.31 -1.44 19.37
CA VAL A 461 -5.22 -0.90 18.00
C VAL A 461 -5.22 -2.03 16.98
N LEU A 462 -4.46 -3.12 17.23
CA LEU A 462 -4.50 -4.33 16.40
C LEU A 462 -5.93 -4.84 16.22
N VAL A 463 -6.70 -4.96 17.32
CA VAL A 463 -8.08 -5.45 17.24
C VAL A 463 -8.95 -4.49 16.42
N ARG A 464 -8.86 -3.18 16.65
CA ARG A 464 -9.69 -2.17 15.96
C ARG A 464 -9.36 -2.07 14.47
N GLU A 465 -8.10 -1.83 14.13
CA GLU A 465 -7.69 -1.56 12.74
C GLU A 465 -7.58 -2.83 11.90
N ARG A 466 -7.04 -3.92 12.47
CA ARG A 466 -6.72 -5.12 11.68
C ARG A 466 -7.78 -6.19 11.78
N LEU A 467 -8.40 -6.38 12.94
CA LEU A 467 -9.44 -7.40 13.09
C LEU A 467 -10.82 -6.82 12.74
N LEU A 468 -11.13 -5.59 13.16
CA LEU A 468 -12.43 -4.96 12.90
C LEU A 468 -12.43 -4.00 11.73
N CYS A 469 -11.28 -3.76 11.10
CA CYS A 469 -11.18 -2.94 9.90
C CYS A 469 -11.64 -1.47 10.11
N GLU A 470 -11.54 -0.98 11.36
CA GLU A 470 -11.93 0.36 11.77
C GLU A 470 -10.77 1.36 11.63
N ASP A 471 -11.05 2.50 11.02
CA ASP A 471 -10.08 3.59 10.94
C ASP A 471 -10.01 4.35 12.26
N LEU A 472 -8.86 4.29 12.93
CA LEU A 472 -8.59 5.12 14.09
C LEU A 472 -7.95 6.45 13.65
N PRO A 473 -8.48 7.60 14.10
CA PRO A 473 -7.86 8.87 13.77
C PRO A 473 -6.47 8.96 14.41
N ALA A 474 -5.52 9.58 13.69
CA ALA A 474 -4.21 9.86 14.25
C ALA A 474 -4.33 10.68 15.54
N PRO A 475 -3.47 10.43 16.55
CA PRO A 475 -3.49 11.21 17.78
C PRO A 475 -3.18 12.69 17.48
N PRO A 476 -3.79 13.64 18.21
CA PRO A 476 -3.53 15.06 18.03
C PRO A 476 -2.03 15.38 18.13
N ALA A 477 -1.50 16.09 17.13
CA ALA A 477 -0.05 16.34 16.97
C ALA A 477 0.60 17.13 18.12
N ASN A 478 -0.19 17.77 18.98
CA ASN A 478 0.27 18.58 20.12
C ASN A 478 0.22 17.83 21.46
N LEU A 479 -0.18 16.55 21.48
CA LEU A 479 -0.22 15.74 22.70
C LEU A 479 1.07 14.92 22.84
N ASP A 480 1.52 14.74 24.08
CA ASP A 480 2.59 13.79 24.39
C ASP A 480 2.02 12.37 24.35
N THR A 481 2.35 11.64 23.29
CA THR A 481 1.93 10.25 23.08
C THR A 481 2.97 9.24 23.57
N SER A 482 3.98 9.71 24.33
CA SER A 482 4.98 8.82 24.92
C SER A 482 4.31 7.81 25.85
N PRO A 483 4.71 6.52 25.82
CA PRO A 483 4.18 5.54 26.75
C PRO A 483 4.41 5.95 28.21
N PRO A 484 3.50 5.60 29.13
CA PRO A 484 3.69 5.83 30.55
C PRO A 484 5.02 5.26 31.04
N GLU A 485 5.72 6.01 31.90
CA GLU A 485 6.98 5.53 32.48
C GLU A 485 6.79 4.17 33.15
N VAL A 486 7.77 3.28 32.96
CA VAL A 486 7.74 1.96 33.58
C VAL A 486 7.91 2.12 35.08
N ASN A 487 6.84 1.84 35.82
CA ASN A 487 6.83 1.79 37.27
C ASN A 487 6.63 0.35 37.74
N PRO A 488 7.62 -0.29 38.39
CA PRO A 488 7.52 -1.68 38.83
C PRO A 488 6.53 -1.90 39.97
N ASP A 489 6.09 -0.83 40.65
CA ASP A 489 5.11 -0.89 41.74
C ASP A 489 3.66 -0.75 41.25
N LEU A 490 3.46 -0.51 39.95
CA LEU A 490 2.13 -0.38 39.33
C LEU A 490 1.92 -1.46 38.28
N SER A 491 0.76 -2.10 38.32
CA SER A 491 0.34 -2.98 37.22
C SER A 491 0.20 -2.19 35.92
N THR A 492 0.28 -2.88 34.80
CA THR A 492 0.10 -2.27 33.49
C THR A 492 -1.26 -1.62 33.35
N ARG A 493 -2.32 -2.23 33.89
CA ARG A 493 -3.64 -1.60 33.94
C ARG A 493 -3.63 -0.29 34.71
N GLU A 494 -2.98 -0.23 35.88
CA GLU A 494 -2.86 1.01 36.66
C GLU A 494 -2.04 2.07 35.95
N ARG A 495 -0.96 1.68 35.25
CA ARG A 495 -0.12 2.61 34.48
C ARG A 495 -0.88 3.26 33.33
N TYR A 496 -1.73 2.50 32.65
CA TYR A 496 -2.46 2.97 31.46
C TYR A 496 -3.84 3.58 31.80
N ALA A 497 -4.35 3.40 33.02
CA ALA A 497 -5.60 4.03 33.47
C ALA A 497 -5.61 5.56 33.35
N GLN A 498 -4.43 6.20 33.31
CA GLN A 498 -4.32 7.64 33.10
C GLN A 498 -4.93 8.06 31.74
N HIS A 499 -4.75 7.29 30.67
CA HIS A 499 -5.23 7.64 29.33
C HIS A 499 -6.75 7.76 29.25
N THR A 500 -7.47 6.91 29.97
CA THR A 500 -8.94 6.96 30.06
C THR A 500 -9.44 8.04 31.04
N SER A 501 -8.55 8.63 31.84
CA SER A 501 -8.90 9.66 32.83
C SER A 501 -8.61 11.10 32.39
N ASP A 502 -7.80 11.28 31.34
CA ASP A 502 -7.51 12.57 30.72
C ASP A 502 -8.50 12.82 29.57
N ASP A 503 -9.24 13.92 29.63
CA ASP A 503 -10.26 14.27 28.62
C ASP A 503 -9.67 14.34 27.20
N GLN A 504 -8.38 14.64 27.04
CA GLN A 504 -7.71 14.74 25.73
C GLN A 504 -7.36 13.37 25.13
N CYS A 505 -7.20 12.33 25.96
CA CYS A 505 -6.80 10.99 25.53
C CYS A 505 -7.99 10.00 25.57
N ALA A 506 -8.98 10.24 26.43
CA ALA A 506 -10.09 9.34 26.66
C ALA A 506 -10.97 9.13 25.41
N SER A 507 -11.05 10.11 24.51
CA SER A 507 -11.85 10.02 23.27
C SER A 507 -11.50 8.79 22.43
N CYS A 508 -10.21 8.47 22.29
CA CYS A 508 -9.73 7.29 21.59
C CYS A 508 -9.49 6.11 22.54
N HIS A 509 -8.85 6.35 23.70
CA HIS A 509 -8.42 5.26 24.59
C HIS A 509 -9.59 4.49 25.24
N ASN A 510 -10.77 5.09 25.37
CA ASN A 510 -11.97 4.37 25.81
C ASN A 510 -12.39 3.25 24.83
N ARG A 511 -11.97 3.30 23.56
CA ARG A 511 -12.26 2.28 22.54
C ARG A 511 -11.12 1.28 22.34
N ILE A 512 -9.93 1.60 22.82
CA ILE A 512 -8.67 0.88 22.56
C ILE A 512 -8.23 0.09 23.79
N ASP A 513 -8.06 0.77 24.92
CA ASP A 513 -7.42 0.20 26.10
C ASP A 513 -8.19 -0.99 26.68
N PRO A 514 -9.55 -0.97 26.77
CA PRO A 514 -10.32 -2.14 27.23
C PRO A 514 -10.05 -3.41 26.43
N LEU A 515 -9.88 -3.32 25.11
CA LEU A 515 -9.53 -4.45 24.24
C LEU A 515 -8.13 -4.96 24.55
N GLY A 516 -7.18 -4.02 24.66
CA GLY A 516 -5.79 -4.30 24.98
C GLY A 516 -5.58 -5.01 26.31
N PHE A 517 -6.38 -4.66 27.32
CA PHE A 517 -6.27 -5.28 28.64
C PHE A 517 -6.60 -6.79 28.64
N GLY A 518 -7.37 -7.27 27.66
CA GLY A 518 -7.60 -8.70 27.42
C GLY A 518 -6.34 -9.53 27.26
N PHE A 519 -5.27 -8.91 26.78
CA PHE A 519 -4.01 -9.58 26.51
C PHE A 519 -3.05 -9.55 27.69
N GLU A 520 -3.40 -8.88 28.80
CA GLU A 520 -2.43 -8.60 29.87
C GLU A 520 -2.07 -9.81 30.72
N ALA A 521 -2.75 -10.94 30.54
CA ALA A 521 -2.28 -12.25 31.01
C ALA A 521 -0.97 -12.70 30.33
N PHE A 522 -0.50 -11.98 29.30
CA PHE A 522 0.76 -12.21 28.61
C PHE A 522 1.68 -10.99 28.66
N ASP A 523 2.96 -11.23 28.95
CA ASP A 523 3.98 -10.19 28.95
C ASP A 523 4.38 -9.73 27.53
N GLY A 524 5.36 -8.83 27.43
CA GLY A 524 5.85 -8.29 26.15
C GLY A 524 6.65 -9.27 25.29
N LEU A 525 6.93 -10.49 25.77
CA LEU A 525 7.54 -11.60 25.03
C LEU A 525 6.55 -12.77 24.84
N GLY A 526 5.27 -12.55 25.13
CA GLY A 526 4.23 -13.55 25.01
C GLY A 526 4.23 -14.63 26.07
N ARG A 527 4.93 -14.46 27.21
CA ARG A 527 4.87 -15.44 28.30
C ARG A 527 3.64 -15.18 29.17
N TRP A 528 2.98 -16.26 29.58
CA TRP A 528 1.85 -16.17 30.48
C TRP A 528 2.28 -15.73 31.88
N ARG A 529 1.50 -14.84 32.50
CA ARG A 529 1.69 -14.34 33.87
C ARG A 529 0.38 -14.33 34.65
N ALA A 530 0.44 -14.81 35.90
CA ALA A 530 -0.67 -14.75 36.84
C ALA A 530 -0.76 -13.41 37.59
N GLU A 531 0.39 -12.76 37.76
CA GLU A 531 0.56 -11.54 38.54
C GLU A 531 1.33 -10.51 37.73
N ASP A 532 0.98 -9.24 37.90
CA ASP A 532 1.71 -8.07 37.40
C ASP A 532 1.93 -7.10 38.57
N ALA A 533 3.16 -6.61 38.74
CA ALA A 533 3.58 -5.80 39.90
C ALA A 533 3.19 -6.40 41.29
N GLY A 534 3.13 -7.74 41.40
CA GLY A 534 2.77 -8.44 42.64
C GLY A 534 1.28 -8.46 42.98
N ALA A 535 0.41 -8.02 42.05
CA ALA A 535 -1.03 -8.16 42.12
C ALA A 535 -1.53 -9.16 41.06
N PRO A 536 -2.65 -9.87 41.29
CA PRO A 536 -3.28 -10.69 40.25
C PRO A 536 -3.57 -9.85 38.99
N VAL A 537 -3.29 -10.41 37.82
CA VAL A 537 -3.66 -9.77 36.55
C VAL A 537 -5.19 -9.69 36.46
N ASP A 538 -5.68 -8.49 36.16
CA ASP A 538 -7.04 -8.26 35.70
C ASP A 538 -7.01 -8.20 34.16
N ALA A 539 -7.55 -9.23 33.50
CA ALA A 539 -7.61 -9.33 32.04
C ALA A 539 -9.02 -9.03 31.49
N THR A 540 -9.89 -8.42 32.29
CA THR A 540 -11.25 -8.07 31.85
C THR A 540 -11.23 -6.90 30.85
N GLY A 541 -12.09 -6.95 29.85
CA GLY A 541 -12.22 -5.91 28.84
C GLY A 541 -13.64 -5.79 28.32
N GLU A 542 -13.82 -4.85 27.38
CA GLU A 542 -15.11 -4.58 26.75
C GLU A 542 -14.91 -4.31 25.25
N LEU A 543 -15.72 -4.95 24.41
CA LEU A 543 -15.88 -4.65 22.99
C LEU A 543 -17.29 -4.10 22.76
N ASP A 544 -17.40 -2.78 22.60
CA ASP A 544 -18.65 -2.08 22.23
C ASP A 544 -19.88 -2.48 23.08
N GLY A 545 -19.70 -2.59 24.41
CA GLY A 545 -20.74 -2.98 25.35
C GLY A 545 -20.77 -4.47 25.72
N ALA A 546 -19.94 -5.31 25.09
CA ALA A 546 -19.79 -6.73 25.41
C ALA A 546 -18.55 -6.98 26.27
N ASP A 547 -18.75 -7.43 27.51
CA ASP A 547 -17.67 -7.77 28.43
C ASP A 547 -17.01 -9.11 28.06
N PHE A 548 -15.70 -9.22 28.30
CA PHE A 548 -14.94 -10.47 28.21
C PHE A 548 -13.83 -10.55 29.27
N ASP A 549 -13.36 -11.76 29.60
CA ASP A 549 -12.20 -12.00 30.45
C ASP A 549 -11.09 -12.75 29.69
N GLY A 550 -10.07 -11.99 29.27
CA GLY A 550 -8.92 -12.52 28.55
C GLY A 550 -9.13 -12.66 27.04
N VAL A 551 -8.01 -12.84 26.34
CA VAL A 551 -7.94 -12.89 24.86
C VAL A 551 -8.71 -14.05 24.22
N PHE A 552 -8.93 -15.17 24.93
CA PHE A 552 -9.70 -16.29 24.38
C PHE A 552 -11.19 -15.92 24.26
N GLU A 553 -11.79 -15.37 25.32
CA GLU A 553 -13.18 -14.88 25.27
C GLU A 553 -13.33 -13.69 24.30
N LEU A 554 -12.31 -12.83 24.18
CA LEU A 554 -12.26 -11.81 23.13
C LEU A 554 -12.30 -12.43 21.72
N SER A 555 -11.59 -13.54 21.50
CA SER A 555 -11.59 -14.23 20.20
C SER A 555 -12.97 -14.82 19.88
N GLU A 556 -13.67 -15.37 20.89
CA GLU A 556 -15.06 -15.81 20.76
C GLU A 556 -15.99 -14.63 20.39
N LEU A 557 -15.84 -13.48 21.06
CA LEU A 557 -16.63 -12.28 20.74
C LEU A 557 -16.36 -11.75 19.33
N LEU A 558 -15.11 -11.77 18.87
CA LEU A 558 -14.75 -11.34 17.53
C LEU A 558 -15.38 -12.25 16.47
N LEU A 559 -15.36 -13.57 16.67
CA LEU A 559 -15.97 -14.53 15.74
C LEU A 559 -17.49 -14.35 15.61
N ASP A 560 -18.16 -13.93 16.69
CA ASP A 560 -19.58 -13.57 16.66
C ASP A 560 -19.86 -12.19 16.01
N ASP A 561 -18.84 -11.35 15.82
CA ASP A 561 -18.97 -10.00 15.24
C ASP A 561 -18.95 -10.06 13.69
N PRO A 562 -19.99 -9.55 13.01
CA PRO A 562 -20.01 -9.42 11.55
C PRO A 562 -18.81 -8.63 10.99
N ARG A 563 -18.35 -7.59 11.69
CA ARG A 563 -17.24 -6.74 11.23
C ARG A 563 -15.95 -7.52 11.12
N PHE A 564 -15.68 -8.43 12.05
CA PHE A 564 -14.47 -9.27 12.02
C PHE A 564 -14.45 -10.17 10.79
N ARG A 565 -15.58 -10.83 10.52
CA ARG A 565 -15.73 -11.78 9.41
C ARG A 565 -15.69 -11.06 8.06
N SER A 566 -16.36 -9.92 7.94
CA SER A 566 -16.22 -9.01 6.78
C SER A 566 -14.78 -8.53 6.62
N CYS A 567 -14.13 -8.09 7.70
CA CYS A 567 -12.76 -7.59 7.66
C CYS A 567 -11.77 -8.65 7.17
N TYR A 568 -11.94 -9.90 7.61
CA TYR A 568 -11.11 -11.02 7.16
C TYR A 568 -11.25 -11.25 5.65
N VAL A 569 -12.49 -11.28 5.12
CA VAL A 569 -12.74 -11.40 3.68
C VAL A 569 -12.17 -10.19 2.92
N ARG A 570 -12.36 -8.97 3.46
CA ARG A 570 -11.82 -7.74 2.88
C ARG A 570 -10.30 -7.77 2.78
N THR A 571 -9.63 -8.25 3.82
CA THR A 571 -8.17 -8.40 3.91
C THR A 571 -7.66 -9.35 2.83
N TRP A 572 -8.29 -10.52 2.65
CA TRP A 572 -7.97 -11.44 1.56
C TRP A 572 -8.12 -10.81 0.19
N ARG A 573 -9.23 -10.11 -0.05
CA ARG A 573 -9.49 -9.45 -1.34
C ARG A 573 -8.43 -8.38 -1.63
N ARG A 574 -8.15 -7.49 -0.67
CA ARG A 574 -7.08 -6.49 -0.79
C ARG A 574 -5.72 -7.14 -1.08
N TRP A 575 -5.40 -8.24 -0.40
CA TRP A 575 -4.16 -8.98 -0.64
C TRP A 575 -4.10 -9.66 -2.02
N ALA A 576 -5.22 -10.14 -2.55
CA ALA A 576 -5.23 -10.73 -3.89
C ALA A 576 -5.20 -9.64 -4.98
N THR A 577 -5.99 -8.58 -4.81
CA THR A 577 -6.22 -7.56 -5.84
C THR A 577 -5.27 -6.39 -5.77
N GLY A 578 -4.58 -6.15 -4.65
CA GLY A 578 -3.67 -5.01 -4.48
C GLY A 578 -4.37 -3.66 -4.62
N THR A 579 -5.66 -3.62 -4.30
CA THR A 579 -6.53 -2.45 -4.38
C THR A 579 -7.47 -2.43 -3.18
N GLU A 580 -8.15 -1.31 -2.98
CA GLU A 580 -9.30 -1.27 -2.08
C GLU A 580 -10.32 -2.35 -2.43
N ALA A 581 -10.93 -2.91 -1.39
CA ALA A 581 -11.94 -3.94 -1.50
C ALA A 581 -12.95 -3.76 -0.37
N CYS A 582 -14.16 -4.28 -0.58
CA CYS A 582 -15.17 -4.39 0.45
C CYS A 582 -15.56 -5.86 0.64
N ALA A 583 -16.24 -6.17 1.75
CA ALA A 583 -16.87 -7.46 1.98
C ALA A 583 -18.13 -7.34 2.84
N GLU A 584 -19.19 -8.03 2.44
CA GLU A 584 -20.37 -8.30 3.28
C GLU A 584 -20.04 -9.37 4.33
N ASP A 585 -20.87 -9.50 5.38
CA ASP A 585 -20.70 -10.55 6.40
C ASP A 585 -20.94 -11.93 5.76
N PRO A 586 -19.91 -12.77 5.65
CA PRO A 586 -20.01 -14.09 5.02
C PRO A 586 -20.70 -15.15 5.89
N GLY A 587 -20.96 -14.89 7.17
CA GLY A 587 -21.28 -15.98 8.10
C GLY A 587 -20.00 -16.71 8.53
N SER A 588 -20.03 -18.03 8.67
CA SER A 588 -18.80 -18.80 8.93
C SER A 588 -17.90 -18.76 7.69
N VAL A 589 -16.58 -18.60 7.89
CA VAL A 589 -15.59 -18.40 6.82
C VAL A 589 -14.54 -19.48 6.88
N GLY A 590 -14.40 -20.27 5.81
CA GLY A 590 -13.22 -21.12 5.63
C GLY A 590 -11.97 -20.26 5.50
N LEU A 591 -10.84 -20.74 6.00
CA LEU A 591 -9.62 -19.93 6.07
C LEU A 591 -9.17 -19.42 4.69
N MET A 592 -9.34 -20.25 3.65
CA MET A 592 -8.98 -19.96 2.25
C MET A 592 -10.18 -19.67 1.34
N ASP A 593 -11.41 -19.78 1.84
CA ASP A 593 -12.64 -19.57 1.07
C ASP A 593 -12.68 -18.20 0.37
N PRO A 594 -12.27 -17.08 1.00
CA PRO A 594 -12.29 -15.78 0.34
C PRO A 594 -11.44 -15.72 -0.94
N LEU A 595 -10.37 -16.53 -1.00
CA LEU A 595 -9.48 -16.62 -2.15
C LEU A 595 -10.12 -17.46 -3.27
N LEU A 596 -10.76 -18.57 -2.89
CA LEU A 596 -11.50 -19.44 -3.81
C LEU A 596 -12.68 -18.69 -4.44
N GLU A 597 -13.48 -17.99 -3.64
CA GLU A 597 -14.64 -17.23 -4.13
C GLU A 597 -14.27 -16.06 -5.05
N LEU A 598 -13.03 -15.57 -5.00
CA LEU A 598 -12.62 -14.43 -5.81
C LEU A 598 -12.62 -14.78 -7.30
N VAL A 599 -12.38 -16.04 -7.67
CA VAL A 599 -12.25 -16.42 -9.09
C VAL A 599 -13.58 -16.33 -9.86
N ASP A 600 -14.70 -16.36 -9.14
CA ASP A 600 -16.06 -16.20 -9.66
C ASP A 600 -16.48 -14.73 -9.86
N ARG A 601 -15.68 -13.79 -9.35
CA ARG A 601 -16.01 -12.36 -9.36
C ARG A 601 -15.66 -11.73 -10.71
N ALA A 602 -16.47 -10.76 -11.14
CA ALA A 602 -16.17 -9.90 -12.29
C ALA A 602 -14.81 -9.23 -12.15
N HIS A 603 -14.43 -8.83 -10.93
CA HIS A 603 -13.11 -8.25 -10.65
C HIS A 603 -11.96 -9.18 -11.06
N PHE A 604 -12.11 -10.49 -10.95
CA PHE A 604 -11.04 -11.43 -11.30
C PHE A 604 -10.87 -11.54 -12.82
N THR A 605 -11.97 -11.65 -13.55
CA THR A 605 -11.96 -11.97 -15.00
C THR A 605 -12.03 -10.75 -15.92
N GLN A 606 -12.44 -9.60 -15.43
CA GLN A 606 -12.72 -8.40 -16.23
C GLN A 606 -12.04 -7.15 -15.68
N ARG A 607 -11.79 -6.21 -16.58
CA ARG A 607 -11.21 -4.89 -16.29
C ARG A 607 -11.97 -3.74 -16.95
N VAL A 608 -11.80 -2.53 -16.42
CA VAL A 608 -12.28 -1.25 -16.97
C VAL A 608 -11.12 -0.25 -17.08
N GLY A 609 -11.25 0.73 -17.99
CA GLY A 609 -10.23 1.76 -18.21
C GLY A 609 -10.23 2.30 -19.65
N ASP A 610 -9.46 3.37 -19.91
CA ASP A 610 -9.33 3.91 -21.27
C ASP A 610 -8.30 3.12 -22.11
N SER A 611 -8.52 3.12 -23.42
CA SER A 611 -7.67 2.52 -24.46
C SER A 611 -6.39 3.31 -24.78
N SER A 612 -6.18 4.52 -24.23
CA SER A 612 -5.18 5.44 -24.76
C SER A 612 -3.80 5.38 -24.10
N GLU A 613 -3.67 4.97 -22.83
CA GLU A 613 -2.37 4.99 -22.12
C GLU A 613 -1.66 3.63 -22.04
N LEU A 614 -2.39 2.53 -21.80
CA LEU A 614 -1.78 1.21 -21.55
C LEU A 614 -1.65 0.32 -22.80
N ASP A 615 -2.34 0.64 -23.91
CA ASP A 615 -2.28 -0.15 -25.15
C ASP A 615 -0.91 -0.04 -25.86
N THR A 616 -0.12 0.99 -25.55
CA THR A 616 1.26 1.13 -26.05
C THR A 616 2.22 0.14 -25.39
N LEU A 617 2.02 -0.15 -24.10
CA LEU A 617 2.81 -1.12 -23.33
C LEU A 617 2.44 -2.57 -23.68
N ALA A 618 1.15 -2.85 -23.92
CA ALA A 618 0.66 -4.17 -24.36
C ALA A 618 1.21 -4.59 -25.73
N ALA A 619 1.45 -3.64 -26.63
CA ALA A 619 1.88 -3.90 -28.00
C ALA A 619 3.41 -4.04 -28.19
N GLY A 620 4.20 -3.95 -27.12
CA GLY A 620 5.67 -3.86 -27.23
C GLY A 620 6.17 -2.63 -28.00
N ALA A 621 5.29 -1.64 -28.19
CA ALA A 621 5.61 -0.41 -28.90
C ALA A 621 6.25 0.56 -27.90
N ARG A 622 7.56 0.79 -28.04
CA ARG A 622 8.21 1.91 -27.34
C ARG A 622 7.50 3.22 -27.71
N PRO A 623 7.21 4.11 -26.75
CA PRO A 623 6.95 5.50 -27.08
C PRO A 623 8.11 6.01 -27.94
N VAL A 624 7.79 6.67 -29.06
CA VAL A 624 8.80 7.41 -29.81
C VAL A 624 9.28 8.51 -28.89
N LEU A 625 10.49 8.39 -28.34
CA LEU A 625 11.13 9.48 -27.62
C LEU A 625 11.16 10.67 -28.57
N GLN A 626 10.43 11.71 -28.21
CA GLN A 626 10.35 12.94 -28.97
C GLN A 626 11.75 13.55 -28.97
N GLU A 627 12.37 13.71 -30.14
CA GLU A 627 13.65 14.40 -30.27
C GLU A 627 13.52 15.78 -29.62
N LEU A 628 14.30 16.03 -28.56
CA LEU A 628 14.32 17.32 -27.89
C LEU A 628 14.74 18.40 -28.90
N PRO A 629 14.09 19.57 -28.89
CA PRO A 629 14.38 20.62 -29.85
C PRO A 629 15.83 21.10 -29.64
N GLU A 630 16.60 21.09 -30.73
CA GLU A 630 17.85 21.86 -30.82
C GLU A 630 17.48 23.33 -30.67
N ASP A 631 17.76 23.95 -29.52
CA ASP A 631 17.94 25.39 -29.49
C ASP A 631 18.99 25.87 -28.47
N GLU A 632 19.70 26.86 -28.99
CA GLU A 632 20.90 27.58 -28.59
C GLU A 632 20.96 28.13 -27.14
N GLY A 633 22.15 28.02 -26.51
CA GLY A 633 22.63 29.06 -25.57
C GLY A 633 23.15 28.56 -24.23
N GLY A 634 24.42 28.13 -24.19
CA GLY A 634 24.99 27.44 -23.03
C GLY A 634 25.27 28.26 -21.78
N TRP A 635 25.46 27.53 -20.68
CA TRP A 635 26.52 27.70 -19.68
C TRP A 635 26.88 26.30 -19.13
N GLY A 636 28.08 25.81 -19.45
CA GLY A 636 28.63 24.53 -18.95
C GLY A 636 28.51 23.37 -19.94
N ASP A 637 29.58 22.58 -20.11
CA ASP A 637 29.56 21.29 -20.83
C ASP A 637 28.70 20.23 -20.09
N ILE A 638 28.20 20.57 -18.89
CA ILE A 638 27.32 19.76 -18.07
C ILE A 638 26.03 20.54 -17.76
N GLU A 639 24.89 19.89 -17.95
CA GLU A 639 23.58 20.33 -17.48
C GLU A 639 23.20 19.60 -16.18
N PHE A 640 22.57 20.31 -15.25
CA PHE A 640 22.10 19.78 -13.97
C PHE A 640 20.62 20.06 -13.81
N GLU A 641 19.83 19.00 -13.62
CA GLU A 641 18.40 19.06 -13.37
C GLU A 641 18.09 18.41 -12.02
N LEU A 642 17.24 19.05 -11.22
CA LEU A 642 16.79 18.55 -9.93
C LEU A 642 15.26 18.43 -9.96
N ASN A 643 14.75 17.23 -9.70
CA ASN A 643 13.34 16.93 -9.68
C ASN A 643 12.94 16.39 -8.32
N GLU A 644 12.06 17.11 -7.62
CA GLU A 644 11.45 16.62 -6.40
C GLU A 644 10.52 15.44 -6.74
N VAL A 645 10.78 14.29 -6.11
CA VAL A 645 10.04 13.04 -6.39
C VAL A 645 8.96 12.74 -5.36
N SER A 646 9.11 13.26 -4.13
CA SER A 646 8.13 13.11 -3.05
C SER A 646 8.34 14.18 -2.00
N ARG A 647 7.26 14.70 -1.41
CA ARG A 647 7.28 15.70 -0.33
C ARG A 647 6.21 15.39 0.72
N TRP A 648 6.59 15.51 1.97
CA TRP A 648 5.72 15.37 3.14
C TRP A 648 5.98 16.53 4.13
N ASN A 649 5.23 16.58 5.24
CA ASN A 649 5.19 17.73 6.14
C ASN A 649 6.54 18.11 6.78
N THR A 650 7.51 17.19 6.85
CA THR A 650 8.79 17.40 7.53
C THR A 650 10.00 17.16 6.63
N GLY A 651 9.80 16.93 5.33
CA GLY A 651 10.89 16.60 4.42
C GLY A 651 10.46 16.34 2.99
N TYR A 652 11.44 16.13 2.12
CA TYR A 652 11.22 15.74 0.72
C TYR A 652 12.39 14.89 0.23
N CYS A 653 12.16 14.14 -0.84
CA CYS A 653 13.22 13.50 -1.62
C CYS A 653 13.25 14.10 -3.03
N ALA A 654 14.46 14.21 -3.58
CA ALA A 654 14.69 14.68 -4.94
C ALA A 654 15.69 13.79 -5.66
N ASP A 655 15.41 13.54 -6.93
CA ASP A 655 16.34 12.97 -7.88
C ASP A 655 17.01 14.08 -8.70
N ALA A 656 18.23 13.83 -9.13
CA ALA A 656 19.03 14.76 -9.88
C ALA A 656 19.71 14.07 -11.06
N VAL A 657 19.78 14.78 -12.18
CA VAL A 657 20.44 14.33 -13.41
C VAL A 657 21.58 15.30 -13.74
N VAL A 658 22.75 14.73 -14.04
CA VAL A 658 23.94 15.46 -14.47
C VAL A 658 24.31 14.95 -15.87
N SER A 659 24.04 15.75 -16.90
CA SER A 659 24.20 15.37 -18.31
C SER A 659 25.42 16.06 -18.92
N ASN A 660 26.30 15.32 -19.58
CA ASN A 660 27.47 15.88 -20.28
C ASN A 660 27.17 16.05 -21.78
N PHE A 661 26.94 17.28 -22.21
CA PHE A 661 26.75 17.64 -23.63
C PHE A 661 28.05 18.09 -24.31
N GLY A 662 29.17 18.08 -23.58
CA GLY A 662 30.50 18.38 -24.09
C GLY A 662 31.08 17.28 -24.98
N GLN A 663 32.32 17.52 -25.46
CA GLN A 663 33.05 16.58 -26.33
C GLN A 663 34.13 15.75 -25.62
N GLU A 664 34.34 15.98 -24.32
CA GLU A 664 35.31 15.24 -23.49
C GLU A 664 34.63 14.71 -22.22
N ALA A 665 35.18 13.66 -21.63
CA ALA A 665 34.69 13.13 -20.37
C ALA A 665 34.98 14.12 -19.23
N VAL A 666 34.00 14.36 -18.37
CA VAL A 666 34.09 15.38 -17.30
C VAL A 666 33.92 14.73 -15.93
N VAL A 667 34.81 15.08 -14.99
CA VAL A 667 34.59 14.78 -13.58
C VAL A 667 33.59 15.79 -13.04
N TRP A 668 32.40 15.35 -12.66
CA TRP A 668 31.29 16.24 -12.39
C TRP A 668 31.26 16.74 -10.94
N GLU A 669 30.91 18.02 -10.81
CA GLU A 669 30.67 18.74 -9.57
C GLU A 669 29.56 19.76 -9.88
N VAL A 670 28.48 19.75 -9.09
CA VAL A 670 27.32 20.63 -9.26
C VAL A 670 26.96 21.28 -7.93
N GLU A 671 26.45 22.50 -7.96
CA GLU A 671 26.12 23.27 -6.76
C GLU A 671 24.73 23.88 -6.93
N THR A 672 23.87 23.71 -5.93
CA THR A 672 22.50 24.25 -5.95
C THR A 672 22.00 24.57 -4.53
N THR A 673 20.92 25.33 -4.44
CA THR A 673 20.23 25.61 -3.18
C THR A 673 19.31 24.46 -2.82
N ILE A 674 19.40 23.97 -1.58
CA ILE A 674 18.57 22.91 -1.03
C ILE A 674 17.73 23.48 0.12
N GLU A 675 16.46 23.10 0.17
CA GLU A 675 15.57 23.45 1.28
C GLU A 675 15.79 22.44 2.42
N GLY A 676 15.99 22.91 3.66
CA GLY A 676 16.23 22.01 4.78
C GLY A 676 17.65 21.40 4.83
N THR A 677 17.78 20.29 5.57
CA THR A 677 19.06 19.58 5.79
C THR A 677 19.01 18.20 5.15
N ILE A 678 19.96 17.88 4.28
CA ILE A 678 20.08 16.54 3.69
C ILE A 678 20.32 15.51 4.80
N VAL A 679 19.38 14.59 4.96
CA VAL A 679 19.43 13.48 5.94
C VAL A 679 19.93 12.18 5.31
N ASN A 680 19.73 12.02 4.00
CA ASN A 680 20.19 10.85 3.25
C ASN A 680 20.55 11.25 1.83
N ILE A 681 21.59 10.63 1.25
CA ILE A 681 22.04 10.87 -0.13
C ILE A 681 22.61 9.59 -0.73
N TRP A 682 22.32 9.32 -1.99
CA TRP A 682 22.84 8.18 -2.74
C TRP A 682 23.49 8.65 -4.05
N ASN A 683 24.44 7.85 -4.55
CA ASN A 683 25.19 8.10 -5.79
C ASN A 683 25.95 9.45 -5.86
N ALA A 684 26.07 10.19 -4.75
CA ALA A 684 26.81 11.43 -4.66
C ALA A 684 27.31 11.67 -3.23
N GLN A 685 28.28 12.59 -3.08
CA GLN A 685 28.65 13.18 -1.80
C GLN A 685 28.23 14.64 -1.79
N ASN A 686 27.65 15.11 -0.70
CA ASN A 686 27.28 16.52 -0.52
C ASN A 686 28.21 17.24 0.46
N PHE A 687 28.40 18.54 0.23
CA PHE A 687 29.12 19.47 1.09
C PHE A 687 28.30 20.74 1.21
N ASP A 688 27.81 21.04 2.42
CA ASP A 688 27.17 22.33 2.72
C ASP A 688 28.24 23.43 2.73
N ASN A 689 28.04 24.46 1.90
CA ASN A 689 28.96 25.58 1.77
C ASN A 689 28.76 26.65 2.86
N GLY A 690 27.69 26.56 3.66
CA GLY A 690 27.36 27.49 4.75
C GLY A 690 26.82 28.84 4.29
N ASP A 691 26.53 28.99 3.00
CA ASP A 691 25.91 30.18 2.39
C ASP A 691 24.50 29.91 1.82
N GLY A 692 23.93 28.74 2.15
CA GLY A 692 22.65 28.27 1.66
C GLY A 692 22.73 27.42 0.40
N THR A 693 23.94 27.20 -0.15
CA THR A 693 24.16 26.27 -1.25
C THR A 693 24.78 24.96 -0.77
N THR A 694 24.40 23.87 -1.44
CA THR A 694 24.99 22.55 -1.26
C THR A 694 25.69 22.14 -2.54
N ARG A 695 26.93 21.71 -2.39
CA ARG A 695 27.74 21.17 -3.47
C ARG A 695 27.65 19.65 -3.49
N PHE A 696 27.43 19.06 -4.67
CA PHE A 696 27.39 17.64 -4.94
C PHE A 696 28.55 17.21 -5.86
N ILE A 697 29.18 16.08 -5.54
CA ILE A 697 30.20 15.44 -6.38
C ILE A 697 29.92 13.95 -6.52
N GLY A 698 30.37 13.36 -7.62
CA GLY A 698 30.22 11.92 -7.84
C GLY A 698 31.09 11.06 -6.92
N VAL A 699 30.61 9.86 -6.65
CA VAL A 699 31.32 8.79 -5.94
C VAL A 699 32.21 8.01 -6.91
N SER A 700 33.10 7.15 -6.40
CA SER A 700 34.21 6.57 -7.18
C SER A 700 33.83 5.86 -8.50
N TYR A 701 32.60 5.33 -8.62
CA TYR A 701 32.16 4.63 -9.84
C TYR A 701 31.40 5.53 -10.83
N ASN A 702 30.89 6.69 -10.42
CA ASN A 702 30.15 7.60 -11.29
C ASN A 702 30.76 9.01 -11.35
N ALA A 703 31.94 9.23 -10.78
CA ALA A 703 32.59 10.55 -10.71
C ALA A 703 32.87 11.17 -12.08
N THR A 704 32.92 10.38 -13.16
CA THR A 704 33.18 10.85 -14.53
C THR A 704 31.97 10.56 -15.42
N VAL A 705 31.53 11.56 -16.20
CA VAL A 705 30.46 11.44 -17.19
C VAL A 705 31.07 11.57 -18.59
N ASP A 706 30.90 10.56 -19.44
CA ASP A 706 31.39 10.58 -20.82
C ASP A 706 30.57 11.52 -21.72
N PRO A 707 31.11 11.99 -22.86
CA PRO A 707 30.37 12.82 -23.83
C PRO A 707 29.05 12.19 -24.26
N GLY A 708 27.96 12.96 -24.19
CA GLY A 708 26.61 12.50 -24.52
C GLY A 708 25.99 11.53 -23.53
N SER A 709 26.63 11.31 -22.38
CA SER A 709 26.12 10.48 -21.28
C SER A 709 25.60 11.34 -20.14
N TYR A 710 24.94 10.69 -19.19
CA TYR A 710 24.46 11.32 -17.96
C TYR A 710 24.70 10.40 -16.77
N VAL A 711 24.66 10.97 -15.57
CA VAL A 711 24.62 10.23 -14.31
C VAL A 711 23.49 10.77 -13.45
N THR A 712 22.97 9.93 -12.57
CA THR A 712 21.91 10.32 -11.64
C THR A 712 22.33 10.12 -10.20
N PHE A 713 21.82 10.99 -9.33
CA PHE A 713 21.93 10.86 -7.89
C PHE A 713 20.65 11.36 -7.24
N GLY A 714 20.45 11.10 -5.96
CA GLY A 714 19.30 11.65 -5.25
C GLY A 714 19.58 11.80 -3.77
N PHE A 715 18.71 12.54 -3.10
CA PHE A 715 18.80 12.79 -1.67
C PHE A 715 17.41 12.99 -1.07
N CYS A 716 17.33 12.83 0.25
CA CYS A 716 16.20 13.30 1.03
C CYS A 716 16.65 14.34 2.05
N ALA A 717 15.87 15.40 2.20
CA ALA A 717 16.12 16.51 3.11
C ALA A 717 14.98 16.65 4.13
N ALA A 718 15.33 17.02 5.36
CA ALA A 718 14.39 17.38 6.40
C ALA A 718 14.25 18.91 6.46
N LEU A 719 13.01 19.41 6.42
CA LEU A 719 12.68 20.84 6.34
C LEU A 719 12.81 21.58 7.68
#